data_AF-A0A974BVV2-F1
#
_entry.id   AF-A0A974BVV2-F1
#
_cell.length_a   1.000
_cell.length_b   1.000
_cell.length_c   1.000
_cell.angle_alpha   90.00
_cell.angle_beta   90.00
_cell.angle_gamma   90.00
#
_symmetry.space_group_name_H-M   'P 1'
#
loop_
_entity.id
_entity.type
_entity.pdbx_description
1 polymer ?
#
loop_
_entity_poly.entity_id
_entity_poly.type
_entity_poly.pdbx_seq_one_letter_code
_entity_poly.pdbx_strand_id
1 'polypeptide(L)'
;MLSGKQLGNLLMNSTAIRNQMEAVPILVELDKRNSYEEVSAFMEECNRVAQERNVVALPDANIQYLIYKTVWKVVSVNLETSADYTAWFGYKLDLLLPSISVQEINIFPLDIDCNSQSAMVEGFSSAFKRLSEDQRVAFHARIKSYLSDVKASSASTCHSGESSSTWIENNYGQFKSYATLQEFKEFNTNFNTEAALPACTGTQIADFIATSGGLRDEKTVITVLENLDTTEEFRTFYTEINTLAPTELRNSPEIKMIVQDTFQTISVDFKSFTVEQWTQWFQVILVNVLFAVNETEISYIPNPLPCNAFQEIVKGFNTAAEYMTEETKQMLYETLIKRQFKSTAEVSGVVCGENIKRSQEWLDINFGSFVAYADYSDIIKWNTNFAVTEVITTLSVTQLAEVALQNGNINNEEFACQIVGRLQGGQINDVYSFLDQFYTFFQQLNIVQIPNADVQWKFLSGSIDIIKNELAAYSTSQWDLLLSSRLKPFLPSMNADLLGTLLNSANCDSYPIIVKYLNGIYDALSPETRRSLYNTLYAFLNGKFTATGNACTINGETNKDWLSKSLGKFSVYAPYNDLVKVQTNFNGLDLIGDLSSNQLAGLLLSGSVLSSDSNINSVALVLQGMSFSELDTFLNSLQSIAATVSLTGKT
;
A
#
# COMPACT_ATOMS: atom_id res chain seq x y z
N MET A 1 -31.20 62.54 -37.02
CA MET A 1 -31.26 61.57 -35.91
C MET A 1 -30.24 60.48 -36.18
N LEU A 2 -29.57 59.94 -35.16
CA LEU A 2 -28.56 58.88 -35.34
C LEU A 2 -29.25 57.59 -35.81
N SER A 3 -28.73 56.83 -36.78
CA SER A 3 -29.27 55.49 -37.13
C SER A 3 -29.03 54.47 -36.01
N GLY A 4 -29.69 53.31 -36.05
CA GLY A 4 -29.50 52.21 -35.11
C GLY A 4 -28.03 51.80 -35.02
N LYS A 5 -27.34 51.72 -36.18
CA LYS A 5 -25.88 51.58 -36.26
C LYS A 5 -25.14 52.69 -35.48
N GLN A 6 -25.47 53.95 -35.70
CA GLN A 6 -24.82 55.06 -34.99
C GLN A 6 -25.08 55.03 -33.47
N LEU A 7 -26.28 54.59 -33.04
CA LEU A 7 -26.63 54.40 -31.64
C LEU A 7 -25.83 53.24 -31.01
N GLY A 8 -25.67 52.12 -31.72
CA GLY A 8 -24.87 50.98 -31.24
C GLY A 8 -23.39 51.34 -31.08
N ASN A 9 -22.83 52.06 -32.07
CA ASN A 9 -21.49 52.59 -31.98
C ASN A 9 -21.34 53.58 -30.81
N LEU A 10 -22.31 54.47 -30.60
CA LEU A 10 -22.29 55.43 -29.49
C LEU A 10 -22.34 54.72 -28.12
N LEU A 11 -23.20 53.70 -27.99
CA LEU A 11 -23.31 52.91 -26.76
C LEU A 11 -21.95 52.27 -26.44
N MET A 12 -21.39 51.53 -27.40
CA MET A 12 -20.18 50.75 -27.17
C MET A 12 -18.91 51.60 -27.05
N ASN A 13 -18.79 52.72 -27.79
CA ASN A 13 -17.61 53.60 -27.79
C ASN A 13 -17.63 54.75 -26.78
N SER A 14 -18.57 54.74 -25.84
CA SER A 14 -18.62 55.71 -24.75
C SER A 14 -18.54 55.02 -23.38
N THR A 15 -18.61 55.82 -22.31
CA THR A 15 -18.78 55.32 -20.94
C THR A 15 -20.16 54.73 -20.69
N ALA A 16 -21.08 54.78 -21.67
CA ALA A 16 -22.44 54.29 -21.54
C ALA A 16 -22.53 52.80 -21.18
N ILE A 17 -21.64 51.93 -21.67
CA ILE A 17 -21.62 50.51 -21.25
C ILE A 17 -21.33 50.30 -19.75
N ARG A 18 -20.89 51.34 -19.03
CA ARG A 18 -20.61 51.35 -17.57
C ARG A 18 -21.42 52.39 -16.81
N ASN A 19 -22.24 53.19 -17.49
CA ASN A 19 -22.97 54.31 -16.90
C ASN A 19 -24.40 54.33 -17.39
N GLN A 20 -25.33 53.91 -16.52
CA GLN A 20 -26.74 53.86 -16.83
C GLN A 20 -27.32 55.21 -17.25
N MET A 21 -26.83 56.34 -16.70
CA MET A 21 -27.31 57.68 -17.08
C MET A 21 -27.00 58.03 -18.54
N GLU A 22 -25.97 57.42 -19.12
CA GLU A 22 -25.59 57.60 -20.53
C GLU A 22 -26.20 56.52 -21.43
N ALA A 23 -26.37 55.28 -20.94
CA ALA A 23 -27.00 54.20 -21.69
C ALA A 23 -28.50 54.43 -21.91
N VAL A 24 -29.24 54.84 -20.87
CA VAL A 24 -30.71 54.96 -20.94
C VAL A 24 -31.17 55.92 -22.04
N PRO A 25 -30.60 57.12 -22.23
CA PRO A 25 -30.98 57.99 -23.35
C PRO A 25 -30.80 57.35 -24.73
N ILE A 26 -29.72 56.57 -24.93
CA ILE A 26 -29.43 55.86 -26.18
C ILE A 26 -30.50 54.78 -26.41
N LEU A 27 -30.81 54.00 -25.37
CA LEU A 27 -31.81 52.93 -25.43
C LEU A 27 -33.23 53.46 -25.62
N VAL A 28 -33.59 54.58 -24.98
CA VAL A 28 -34.87 55.26 -25.20
C VAL A 28 -35.00 55.74 -26.64
N GLU A 29 -33.93 56.24 -27.24
CA GLU A 29 -33.93 56.67 -28.63
C GLU A 29 -34.02 55.50 -29.62
N LEU A 30 -33.45 54.33 -29.26
CA LEU A 30 -33.65 53.09 -30.00
C LEU A 30 -35.11 52.60 -29.88
N ASP A 31 -35.68 52.60 -28.66
CA ASP A 31 -37.04 52.13 -28.39
C ASP A 31 -38.11 52.95 -29.14
N LYS A 32 -37.93 54.28 -29.24
CA LYS A 32 -38.83 55.16 -30.01
C LYS A 32 -38.96 54.78 -31.48
N ARG A 33 -37.94 54.14 -32.06
CA ARG A 33 -37.95 53.75 -33.48
C ARG A 33 -38.83 52.55 -33.72
N ASN A 34 -38.88 51.63 -32.75
CA ASN A 34 -39.66 50.40 -32.81
C ASN A 34 -39.56 49.69 -34.19
N SER A 35 -38.34 49.62 -34.74
CA SER A 35 -38.06 49.10 -36.08
C SER A 35 -37.09 47.93 -35.99
N TYR A 36 -37.48 46.80 -36.60
CA TYR A 36 -36.66 45.59 -36.65
C TYR A 36 -35.31 45.85 -37.33
N GLU A 37 -35.31 46.58 -38.45
CA GLU A 37 -34.08 46.92 -39.20
C GLU A 37 -33.13 47.76 -38.34
N GLU A 38 -33.65 48.76 -37.62
CA GLU A 38 -32.84 49.63 -36.77
C GLU A 38 -32.28 48.89 -35.55
N VAL A 39 -33.08 48.02 -34.91
CA VAL A 39 -32.65 47.19 -33.77
C VAL A 39 -31.63 46.12 -34.20
N SER A 40 -31.83 45.54 -35.39
CA SER A 40 -30.86 44.63 -36.01
C SER A 40 -29.52 45.32 -36.27
N ALA A 41 -29.54 46.47 -36.94
CA ALA A 41 -28.34 47.25 -37.25
C ALA A 41 -27.63 47.76 -35.98
N PHE A 42 -28.40 48.06 -34.92
CA PHE A 42 -27.87 48.41 -33.61
C PHE A 42 -27.07 47.25 -33.01
N MET A 43 -27.63 46.03 -32.96
CA MET A 43 -26.94 44.88 -32.37
C MET A 43 -25.74 44.40 -33.20
N GLU A 44 -25.85 44.43 -34.53
CA GLU A 44 -24.72 44.13 -35.42
C GLU A 44 -23.54 45.07 -35.15
N GLU A 45 -23.80 46.37 -34.97
CA GLU A 45 -22.77 47.32 -34.64
C GLU A 45 -22.22 47.12 -33.22
N CYS A 46 -23.09 46.86 -32.24
CA CYS A 46 -22.65 46.59 -30.87
C CYS A 46 -21.65 45.44 -30.82
N ASN A 47 -21.97 44.32 -31.48
CA ASN A 47 -21.10 43.15 -31.53
C ASN A 47 -19.82 43.39 -32.35
N ARG A 48 -19.90 44.13 -33.45
CA ARG A 48 -18.72 44.54 -34.23
C ARG A 48 -17.74 45.34 -33.36
N VAL A 49 -18.23 46.35 -32.65
CA VAL A 49 -17.40 47.17 -31.75
C VAL A 49 -16.90 46.36 -30.56
N ALA A 50 -17.72 45.44 -30.01
CA ALA A 50 -17.29 44.54 -28.95
C ALA A 50 -16.11 43.67 -29.40
N GLN A 51 -16.19 43.08 -30.59
CA GLN A 51 -15.13 42.26 -31.16
C GLN A 51 -13.84 43.08 -31.38
N GLU A 52 -13.94 44.28 -31.96
CA GLU A 52 -12.79 45.19 -32.15
C GLU A 52 -12.08 45.55 -30.83
N ARG A 53 -12.84 45.56 -29.74
CA ARG A 53 -12.35 45.95 -28.40
C ARG A 53 -12.12 44.77 -27.48
N ASN A 54 -12.23 43.53 -27.98
CA ASN A 54 -12.13 42.30 -27.19
C ASN A 54 -13.08 42.28 -25.96
N VAL A 55 -14.28 42.85 -26.12
CA VAL A 55 -15.32 42.84 -25.08
C VAL A 55 -16.12 41.54 -25.23
N VAL A 56 -15.84 40.58 -24.36
CA VAL A 56 -16.52 39.27 -24.32
C VAL A 56 -17.74 39.24 -23.38
N ALA A 57 -17.88 40.25 -22.52
CA ALA A 57 -19.01 40.45 -21.63
C ALA A 57 -19.18 41.93 -21.33
N LEU A 58 -20.42 42.39 -21.20
CA LEU A 58 -20.70 43.76 -20.80
C LEU A 58 -20.36 43.96 -19.31
N PRO A 59 -19.76 45.10 -18.93
CA PRO A 59 -19.22 45.30 -17.58
C PRO A 59 -20.30 45.60 -16.52
N ASP A 60 -21.52 45.95 -16.93
CA ASP A 60 -22.64 46.23 -16.04
C ASP A 60 -23.85 45.38 -16.42
N ALA A 61 -24.26 44.49 -15.51
CA ALA A 61 -25.35 43.54 -15.72
C ALA A 61 -26.72 44.24 -15.86
N ASN A 62 -26.94 45.38 -15.20
CA ASN A 62 -28.18 46.14 -15.34
C ASN A 62 -28.26 46.77 -16.72
N ILE A 63 -27.15 47.31 -17.22
CA ILE A 63 -27.09 47.89 -18.57
C ILE A 63 -27.27 46.79 -19.62
N GLN A 64 -26.62 45.64 -19.45
CA GLN A 64 -26.82 44.46 -20.30
C GLN A 64 -28.30 44.05 -20.35
N TYR A 65 -28.96 43.95 -19.19
CA TYR A 65 -30.39 43.64 -19.11
C TYR A 65 -31.27 44.71 -19.75
N LEU A 66 -30.97 46.00 -19.58
CA LEU A 66 -31.72 47.07 -20.22
C LEU A 66 -31.60 47.01 -21.75
N ILE A 67 -30.39 46.75 -22.27
CA ILE A 67 -30.18 46.55 -23.72
C ILE A 67 -31.01 45.35 -24.18
N TYR A 68 -30.90 44.21 -23.50
CA TYR A 68 -31.70 43.02 -23.81
C TYR A 68 -33.19 43.33 -23.82
N LYS A 69 -33.73 43.97 -22.79
CA LYS A 69 -35.15 44.31 -22.70
C LYS A 69 -35.62 45.21 -23.85
N THR A 70 -34.82 46.23 -24.20
CA THR A 70 -35.13 47.13 -25.32
C THR A 70 -35.09 46.40 -26.66
N VAL A 71 -34.09 45.55 -26.87
CA VAL A 71 -33.92 44.77 -28.11
C VAL A 71 -35.00 43.69 -28.23
N TRP A 72 -35.17 42.87 -27.19
CA TRP A 72 -36.08 41.72 -27.16
C TRP A 72 -37.54 42.12 -27.39
N LYS A 73 -37.97 43.28 -26.88
CA LYS A 73 -39.32 43.83 -27.12
C LYS A 73 -39.67 43.92 -28.61
N VAL A 74 -38.70 44.25 -29.46
CA VAL A 74 -38.90 44.33 -30.92
C VAL A 74 -38.65 42.97 -31.56
N VAL A 75 -37.59 42.27 -31.14
CA VAL A 75 -37.18 41.01 -31.77
C VAL A 75 -38.20 39.89 -31.56
N SER A 76 -38.74 39.74 -30.35
CA SER A 76 -39.57 38.58 -29.97
C SER A 76 -40.84 38.41 -30.81
N VAL A 77 -41.32 39.48 -31.45
CA VAL A 77 -42.52 39.46 -32.31
C VAL A 77 -42.19 39.44 -33.82
N ASN A 78 -40.90 39.44 -34.18
CA ASN A 78 -40.41 39.46 -35.57
C ASN A 78 -39.51 38.26 -35.91
N LEU A 79 -39.39 37.25 -35.03
CA LEU A 79 -38.69 35.99 -35.33
C LEU A 79 -39.66 35.01 -35.99
N GLU A 80 -39.60 34.88 -37.32
CA GLU A 80 -40.54 34.03 -38.08
C GLU A 80 -39.87 32.79 -38.67
N THR A 81 -38.61 32.89 -39.07
CA THR A 81 -37.90 31.83 -39.79
C THR A 81 -36.71 31.31 -39.01
N SER A 82 -36.29 30.08 -39.29
CA SER A 82 -35.03 29.54 -38.76
C SER A 82 -33.81 30.40 -39.05
N ALA A 83 -33.78 31.11 -40.19
CA ALA A 83 -32.72 32.07 -40.50
C ALA A 83 -32.70 33.26 -39.53
N ASP A 84 -33.87 33.73 -39.06
CA ASP A 84 -33.96 34.77 -38.04
C ASP A 84 -33.41 34.27 -36.71
N TYR A 85 -33.81 33.07 -36.27
CA TYR A 85 -33.28 32.47 -35.03
C TYR A 85 -31.76 32.28 -35.10
N THR A 86 -31.22 31.78 -36.22
CA THR A 86 -29.77 31.65 -36.42
C THR A 86 -29.07 33.01 -36.33
N ALA A 87 -29.60 34.05 -37.00
CA ALA A 87 -28.99 35.38 -36.95
C ALA A 87 -29.03 35.98 -35.54
N TRP A 88 -30.14 35.83 -34.82
CA TRP A 88 -30.32 36.42 -33.51
C TRP A 88 -29.60 35.66 -32.40
N PHE A 89 -29.83 34.36 -32.26
CA PHE A 89 -29.21 33.56 -31.21
C PHE A 89 -27.74 33.21 -31.51
N GLY A 90 -27.37 33.06 -32.79
CA GLY A 90 -25.99 32.71 -33.16
C GLY A 90 -25.00 33.87 -33.08
N TYR A 91 -25.45 35.11 -33.27
CA TYR A 91 -24.56 36.29 -33.21
C TYR A 91 -25.15 37.48 -32.49
N LYS A 92 -26.34 37.98 -32.90
CA LYS A 92 -26.81 39.31 -32.44
C LYS A 92 -27.06 39.38 -30.94
N LEU A 93 -27.51 38.30 -30.30
CA LEU A 93 -27.78 38.24 -28.87
C LEU A 93 -26.61 37.74 -28.02
N ASP A 94 -25.47 37.35 -28.59
CA ASP A 94 -24.38 36.68 -27.85
C ASP A 94 -23.93 37.41 -26.57
N LEU A 95 -23.80 38.75 -26.65
CA LEU A 95 -23.47 39.62 -25.51
C LEU A 95 -24.61 39.78 -24.50
N LEU A 96 -25.84 39.41 -24.86
CA LEU A 96 -27.05 39.63 -24.08
C LEU A 96 -27.64 38.34 -23.49
N LEU A 97 -27.29 37.16 -24.03
CA LEU A 97 -27.75 35.85 -23.52
C LEU A 97 -27.58 35.70 -22.00
N PRO A 98 -26.47 36.12 -21.36
CA PRO A 98 -26.32 36.03 -19.90
C PRO A 98 -27.27 36.90 -19.09
N SER A 99 -27.92 37.91 -19.70
CA SER A 99 -28.87 38.79 -19.00
C SER A 99 -30.32 38.30 -19.02
N ILE A 100 -30.62 37.26 -19.80
CA ILE A 100 -31.98 36.72 -19.94
C ILE A 100 -32.36 36.01 -18.65
N SER A 101 -33.44 36.44 -17.99
CA SER A 101 -33.86 35.87 -16.72
C SER A 101 -34.42 34.45 -16.88
N VAL A 102 -34.44 33.69 -15.78
CA VAL A 102 -35.10 32.37 -15.75
C VAL A 102 -36.58 32.48 -16.15
N GLN A 103 -37.28 33.56 -15.74
CA GLN A 103 -38.67 33.74 -16.13
C GLN A 103 -38.82 33.98 -17.64
N GLU A 104 -37.88 34.71 -18.25
CA GLU A 104 -37.85 34.98 -19.69
C GLU A 104 -37.50 33.74 -20.49
N ILE A 105 -36.58 32.90 -20.00
CA ILE A 105 -36.25 31.59 -20.60
C ILE A 105 -37.49 30.68 -20.63
N ASN A 106 -38.24 30.62 -19.54
CA ASN A 106 -39.40 29.73 -19.39
C ASN A 106 -40.58 30.08 -20.30
N ILE A 107 -40.60 31.29 -20.86
CA ILE A 107 -41.66 31.75 -21.78
C ILE A 107 -41.20 31.83 -23.24
N PHE A 108 -39.99 31.35 -23.56
CA PHE A 108 -39.59 31.23 -24.95
C PHE A 108 -40.56 30.35 -25.74
N PRO A 109 -40.80 30.66 -27.03
CA PRO A 109 -41.79 29.96 -27.82
C PRO A 109 -41.41 28.48 -27.95
N LEU A 110 -42.40 27.59 -27.80
CA LEU A 110 -42.26 26.14 -28.00
C LEU A 110 -42.80 25.70 -29.36
N ASP A 111 -43.59 26.54 -30.03
CA ASP A 111 -44.21 26.31 -31.33
C ASP A 111 -43.32 26.76 -32.49
N ILE A 112 -42.04 26.39 -32.44
CA ILE A 112 -41.04 26.73 -33.46
C ILE A 112 -40.54 25.48 -34.16
N ASP A 113 -40.07 25.62 -35.40
CA ASP A 113 -39.49 24.49 -36.14
C ASP A 113 -38.16 24.02 -35.53
N CYS A 114 -37.75 22.80 -35.91
CA CYS A 114 -36.56 22.16 -35.36
C CYS A 114 -35.25 22.94 -35.61
N ASN A 115 -35.14 23.65 -36.73
CA ASN A 115 -33.93 24.42 -37.03
C ASN A 115 -33.90 25.69 -36.19
N SER A 116 -35.04 26.33 -35.99
CA SER A 116 -35.19 27.46 -35.06
C SER A 116 -34.83 27.06 -33.63
N GLN A 117 -35.27 25.87 -33.19
CA GLN A 117 -34.86 25.31 -31.90
C GLN A 117 -33.35 25.08 -31.82
N SER A 118 -32.77 24.38 -32.80
CA SER A 118 -31.33 24.09 -32.81
C SER A 118 -30.49 25.37 -32.79
N ALA A 119 -30.93 26.42 -33.49
CA ALA A 119 -30.28 27.73 -33.46
C ALA A 119 -30.30 28.37 -32.06
N MET A 120 -31.40 28.23 -31.30
CA MET A 120 -31.43 28.67 -29.90
C MET A 120 -30.46 27.86 -29.03
N VAL A 121 -30.44 26.54 -29.19
CA VAL A 121 -29.54 25.64 -28.44
C VAL A 121 -28.08 25.98 -28.72
N GLU A 122 -27.72 26.21 -29.97
CA GLU A 122 -26.39 26.62 -30.39
C GLU A 122 -26.00 27.97 -29.77
N GLY A 123 -26.88 28.97 -29.86
CA GLY A 123 -26.65 30.30 -29.28
C GLY A 123 -26.41 30.23 -27.77
N PHE A 124 -27.31 29.58 -27.02
CA PHE A 124 -27.15 29.41 -25.57
C PHE A 124 -25.95 28.52 -25.21
N SER A 125 -25.59 27.54 -26.04
CA SER A 125 -24.39 26.72 -25.86
C SER A 125 -23.12 27.55 -25.99
N SER A 126 -23.06 28.49 -26.94
CA SER A 126 -21.92 29.42 -27.09
C SER A 126 -21.75 30.35 -25.88
N ALA A 127 -22.86 30.66 -25.20
CA ALA A 127 -22.88 31.45 -23.97
C ALA A 127 -22.79 30.62 -22.68
N PHE A 128 -22.74 29.28 -22.76
CA PHE A 128 -22.95 28.37 -21.62
C PHE A 128 -22.12 28.74 -20.38
N LYS A 129 -20.82 28.99 -20.56
CA LYS A 129 -19.89 29.38 -19.47
C LYS A 129 -20.20 30.73 -18.82
N ARG A 130 -20.94 31.62 -19.52
CA ARG A 130 -21.37 32.94 -19.03
C ARG A 130 -22.75 32.91 -18.38
N LEU A 131 -23.51 31.83 -18.54
CA LEU A 131 -24.80 31.64 -17.87
C LEU A 131 -24.60 31.24 -16.41
N SER A 132 -25.50 31.69 -15.54
CA SER A 132 -25.65 31.18 -14.18
C SER A 132 -26.21 29.76 -14.18
N GLU A 133 -26.01 29.06 -13.07
CA GLU A 133 -26.51 27.69 -12.89
C GLU A 133 -28.03 27.59 -13.08
N ASP A 134 -28.78 28.52 -12.47
CA ASP A 134 -30.24 28.56 -12.59
C ASP A 134 -30.70 28.76 -14.04
N GLN A 135 -29.99 29.58 -14.82
CA GLN A 135 -30.28 29.77 -16.25
C GLN A 135 -30.03 28.49 -17.05
N ARG A 136 -28.97 27.74 -16.73
CA ARG A 136 -28.66 26.49 -17.44
C ARG A 136 -29.71 25.42 -17.18
N VAL A 137 -30.12 25.28 -15.91
CA VAL A 137 -31.21 24.38 -15.50
C VAL A 137 -32.52 24.79 -16.18
N ALA A 138 -32.86 26.08 -16.18
CA ALA A 138 -34.07 26.58 -16.83
C ALA A 138 -34.07 26.32 -18.34
N PHE A 139 -32.93 26.52 -19.01
CA PHE A 139 -32.83 26.31 -20.44
C PHE A 139 -32.86 24.83 -20.82
N HIS A 140 -32.22 23.95 -20.04
CA HIS A 140 -32.39 22.49 -20.18
C HIS A 140 -33.85 22.08 -20.02
N ALA A 141 -34.55 22.58 -19.00
CA ALA A 141 -35.97 22.31 -18.80
C ALA A 141 -36.82 22.76 -20.01
N ARG A 142 -36.49 23.92 -20.59
CA ARG A 142 -37.17 24.43 -21.80
C ARG A 142 -36.84 23.61 -23.05
N ILE A 143 -35.63 23.06 -23.19
CA ILE A 143 -35.30 22.08 -24.25
C ILE A 143 -36.18 20.84 -24.07
N LYS A 144 -36.26 20.32 -22.85
CA LYS A 144 -37.06 19.13 -22.52
C LYS A 144 -38.55 19.33 -22.84
N SER A 145 -39.14 20.44 -22.42
CA SER A 145 -40.53 20.78 -22.74
C SER A 145 -40.79 20.84 -24.24
N TYR A 146 -39.89 21.49 -24.99
CA TYR A 146 -40.00 21.55 -26.45
C TYR A 146 -39.98 20.16 -27.09
N LEU A 147 -39.02 19.30 -26.72
CA LEU A 147 -38.93 17.95 -27.28
C LEU A 147 -40.15 17.09 -26.92
N SER A 148 -40.72 17.26 -25.72
CA SER A 148 -41.98 16.62 -25.33
C SER A 148 -43.14 17.04 -26.23
N ASP A 149 -43.28 18.33 -26.52
CA ASP A 149 -44.37 18.86 -27.36
C ASP A 149 -44.23 18.42 -28.82
N VAL A 150 -43.01 18.45 -29.38
CA VAL A 150 -42.72 17.95 -30.73
C VAL A 150 -43.00 16.45 -30.84
N LYS A 151 -42.61 15.67 -29.83
CA LYS A 151 -42.90 14.23 -29.77
C LYS A 151 -44.40 13.94 -29.70
N ALA A 152 -45.13 14.69 -28.89
CA ALA A 152 -46.58 14.54 -28.75
C ALA A 152 -47.33 14.88 -30.06
N SER A 153 -46.82 15.84 -30.83
CA SER A 153 -47.47 16.30 -32.07
C SER A 153 -47.10 15.49 -33.32
N SER A 154 -45.86 15.00 -33.42
CA SER A 154 -45.34 14.36 -34.64
C SER A 154 -44.92 12.89 -34.48
N ALA A 155 -45.09 12.31 -33.28
CA ALA A 155 -44.63 10.97 -32.88
C ALA A 155 -43.10 10.74 -32.95
N SER A 156 -42.32 11.75 -33.33
CA SER A 156 -40.86 11.76 -33.33
C SER A 156 -40.34 13.09 -32.77
N THR A 157 -39.03 13.19 -32.53
CA THR A 157 -38.37 14.45 -32.14
C THR A 157 -37.57 15.04 -33.29
N CYS A 158 -37.08 16.26 -33.10
CA CYS A 158 -36.22 16.93 -34.06
C CYS A 158 -35.00 16.09 -34.41
N HIS A 159 -34.66 16.06 -35.70
CA HIS A 159 -33.48 15.40 -36.24
C HIS A 159 -33.38 13.88 -35.98
N SER A 160 -34.52 13.19 -35.78
CA SER A 160 -34.56 11.77 -35.39
C SER A 160 -33.96 10.77 -36.40
N GLY A 161 -33.64 11.22 -37.62
CA GLY A 161 -32.97 10.42 -38.65
C GLY A 161 -31.45 10.52 -38.65
N GLU A 162 -30.88 11.39 -37.80
CA GLU A 162 -29.43 11.57 -37.68
C GLU A 162 -28.78 10.53 -36.76
N SER A 163 -27.45 10.50 -36.76
CA SER A 163 -26.69 9.70 -35.78
C SER A 163 -27.01 10.15 -34.35
N SER A 164 -26.90 9.25 -33.37
CA SER A 164 -27.22 9.58 -31.97
C SER A 164 -26.33 10.71 -31.42
N SER A 165 -25.06 10.80 -31.82
CA SER A 165 -24.18 11.92 -31.46
C SER A 165 -24.65 13.24 -32.06
N THR A 166 -24.92 13.28 -33.37
CA THR A 166 -25.42 14.50 -34.05
C THR A 166 -26.75 14.94 -33.46
N TRP A 167 -27.61 13.99 -33.12
CA TRP A 167 -28.90 14.26 -32.48
C TRP A 167 -28.73 14.92 -31.11
N ILE A 168 -27.78 14.47 -30.27
CA ILE A 168 -27.48 15.13 -28.98
C ILE A 168 -27.01 16.56 -29.22
N GLU A 169 -26.04 16.77 -30.12
CA GLU A 169 -25.49 18.10 -30.38
C GLU A 169 -26.57 19.08 -30.88
N ASN A 170 -27.41 18.65 -31.82
CA ASN A 170 -28.44 19.51 -32.41
C ASN A 170 -29.61 19.82 -31.46
N ASN A 171 -29.89 18.96 -30.48
CA ASN A 171 -31.03 19.14 -29.58
C ASN A 171 -30.64 19.67 -28.19
N TYR A 172 -29.44 19.36 -27.71
CA TYR A 172 -28.98 19.71 -26.36
C TYR A 172 -27.73 20.59 -26.35
N GLY A 173 -26.83 20.47 -27.32
CA GLY A 173 -25.53 21.17 -27.32
C GLY A 173 -24.82 20.99 -25.97
N GLN A 174 -24.36 22.08 -25.35
CA GLN A 174 -23.67 22.03 -24.04
C GLN A 174 -24.60 21.64 -22.87
N PHE A 175 -25.92 21.80 -23.02
CA PHE A 175 -26.91 21.43 -22.01
C PHE A 175 -27.10 19.92 -21.89
N LYS A 176 -26.45 19.13 -22.74
CA LYS A 176 -26.35 17.67 -22.60
C LYS A 176 -25.81 17.25 -21.22
N SER A 177 -25.01 18.10 -20.58
CA SER A 177 -24.51 17.91 -19.21
C SER A 177 -25.60 17.83 -18.13
N TYR A 178 -26.82 18.32 -18.42
CA TYR A 178 -27.98 18.27 -17.52
C TYR A 178 -28.96 17.13 -17.86
N ALA A 179 -28.71 16.41 -18.94
CA ALA A 179 -29.56 15.32 -19.41
C ALA A 179 -28.97 13.95 -19.05
N THR A 180 -29.83 12.95 -18.87
CA THR A 180 -29.41 11.56 -18.63
C THR A 180 -29.46 10.75 -19.94
N LEU A 181 -28.75 9.62 -19.99
CA LEU A 181 -28.89 8.70 -21.13
C LEU A 181 -30.31 8.18 -21.29
N GLN A 182 -31.04 8.03 -20.18
CA GLN A 182 -32.44 7.64 -20.18
C GLN A 182 -33.32 8.72 -20.84
N GLU A 183 -33.06 10.00 -20.58
CA GLU A 183 -33.75 11.12 -21.25
C GLU A 183 -33.53 11.10 -22.76
N PHE A 184 -32.30 10.82 -23.22
CA PHE A 184 -32.03 10.69 -24.66
C PHE A 184 -32.78 9.52 -25.30
N LYS A 185 -32.80 8.35 -24.64
CA LYS A 185 -33.57 7.17 -25.08
C LYS A 185 -35.07 7.43 -25.11
N GLU A 186 -35.57 8.24 -24.17
CA GLU A 186 -36.98 8.63 -24.14
C GLU A 186 -37.33 9.52 -25.34
N PHE A 187 -36.48 10.45 -25.73
CA PHE A 187 -36.79 11.40 -26.79
C PHE A 187 -36.41 10.93 -28.21
N ASN A 188 -35.42 10.06 -28.36
CA ASN A 188 -35.04 9.49 -29.65
C ASN A 188 -35.27 7.97 -29.64
N THR A 189 -36.31 7.52 -30.35
CA THR A 189 -36.68 6.09 -30.41
C THR A 189 -35.64 5.21 -31.09
N ASN A 190 -34.76 5.79 -31.91
CA ASN A 190 -33.67 5.09 -32.60
C ASN A 190 -32.32 5.33 -31.92
N PHE A 191 -32.31 5.82 -30.67
CA PHE A 191 -31.09 6.15 -29.95
C PHE A 191 -30.21 4.92 -29.70
N ASN A 192 -28.96 4.98 -30.14
CA ASN A 192 -27.93 4.01 -29.84
C ASN A 192 -26.88 4.66 -28.94
N THR A 193 -26.76 4.18 -27.71
CA THR A 193 -25.87 4.77 -26.70
C THR A 193 -24.39 4.65 -27.08
N GLU A 194 -23.96 3.50 -27.59
CA GLU A 194 -22.55 3.29 -27.98
C GLU A 194 -22.16 4.23 -29.13
N ALA A 195 -23.04 4.40 -30.12
CA ALA A 195 -22.84 5.33 -31.22
C ALA A 195 -22.92 6.81 -30.80
N ALA A 196 -23.45 7.10 -29.60
CA ALA A 196 -23.58 8.45 -29.06
C ALA A 196 -22.38 8.89 -28.20
N LEU A 197 -21.47 7.97 -27.83
CA LEU A 197 -20.36 8.22 -26.91
C LEU A 197 -19.51 9.45 -27.27
N PRO A 198 -19.20 9.75 -28.55
CA PRO A 198 -18.45 10.95 -28.92
C PRO A 198 -19.11 12.28 -28.53
N ALA A 199 -20.43 12.27 -28.31
CA ALA A 199 -21.16 13.44 -27.82
C ALA A 199 -21.49 13.35 -26.32
N CYS A 200 -21.19 12.24 -25.64
CA CYS A 200 -21.53 12.09 -24.22
C CYS A 200 -20.54 12.80 -23.29
N THR A 201 -21.02 13.13 -22.09
CA THR A 201 -20.16 13.59 -20.98
C THR A 201 -19.55 12.40 -20.23
N GLY A 202 -18.49 12.62 -19.45
CA GLY A 202 -17.90 11.56 -18.61
C GLY A 202 -18.93 10.87 -17.69
N THR A 203 -19.86 11.62 -17.09
CA THR A 203 -20.98 11.06 -16.32
C THR A 203 -21.85 10.11 -17.14
N GLN A 204 -22.22 10.50 -18.36
CA GLN A 204 -23.04 9.66 -19.24
C GLN A 204 -22.27 8.42 -19.72
N ILE A 205 -20.97 8.57 -20.02
CA ILE A 205 -20.10 7.45 -20.40
C ILE A 205 -19.98 6.45 -19.24
N ALA A 206 -19.87 6.93 -18.00
CA ALA A 206 -19.87 6.09 -16.80
C ALA A 206 -21.19 5.33 -16.61
N ASP A 207 -22.34 6.00 -16.77
CA ASP A 207 -23.66 5.35 -16.72
C ASP A 207 -23.79 4.24 -17.79
N PHE A 208 -23.32 4.50 -19.02
CA PHE A 208 -23.30 3.49 -20.08
C PHE A 208 -22.47 2.26 -19.72
N ILE A 209 -21.20 2.45 -19.32
CA ILE A 209 -20.31 1.31 -19.06
C ILE A 209 -20.74 0.52 -17.81
N ALA A 210 -21.32 1.20 -16.82
CA ALA A 210 -21.88 0.57 -15.61
C ALA A 210 -23.09 -0.32 -15.92
N THR A 211 -24.03 0.20 -16.72
CA THR A 211 -25.34 -0.47 -16.95
C THR A 211 -25.31 -1.49 -18.09
N SER A 212 -24.34 -1.39 -19.00
CA SER A 212 -24.17 -2.33 -20.12
C SER A 212 -23.43 -3.62 -19.72
N GLY A 213 -22.75 -3.63 -18.56
CA GLY A 213 -21.76 -4.66 -18.23
C GLY A 213 -20.44 -4.50 -19.00
N GLY A 214 -20.22 -3.34 -19.63
CA GLY A 214 -19.07 -3.04 -20.49
C GLY A 214 -17.72 -3.12 -19.78
N LEU A 215 -17.68 -2.99 -18.45
CA LEU A 215 -16.46 -3.15 -17.63
C LEU A 215 -15.82 -4.56 -17.70
N ARG A 216 -16.48 -5.53 -18.34
CA ARG A 216 -15.97 -6.90 -18.56
C ARG A 216 -15.71 -7.22 -20.03
N ASP A 217 -15.90 -6.24 -20.90
CA ASP A 217 -15.76 -6.37 -22.35
C ASP A 217 -14.67 -5.41 -22.84
N GLU A 218 -13.51 -5.97 -23.18
CA GLU A 218 -12.33 -5.22 -23.65
C GLU A 218 -12.66 -4.20 -24.74
N LYS A 219 -13.47 -4.59 -25.73
CA LYS A 219 -13.85 -3.70 -26.83
C LYS A 219 -14.65 -2.50 -26.32
N THR A 220 -15.62 -2.71 -25.44
CA THR A 220 -16.42 -1.64 -24.85
C THR A 220 -15.57 -0.71 -23.99
N VAL A 221 -14.63 -1.25 -23.21
CA VAL A 221 -13.68 -0.43 -22.44
C VAL A 221 -12.84 0.45 -23.36
N ILE A 222 -12.28 -0.12 -24.44
CA ILE A 222 -11.52 0.66 -25.44
C ILE A 222 -12.37 1.79 -26.01
N THR A 223 -13.58 1.48 -26.51
CA THR A 223 -14.48 2.49 -27.08
C THR A 223 -14.80 3.59 -26.07
N VAL A 224 -15.00 3.25 -24.79
CA VAL A 224 -15.28 4.23 -23.74
C VAL A 224 -14.07 5.14 -23.47
N LEU A 225 -12.87 4.57 -23.37
CA LEU A 225 -11.64 5.32 -23.11
C LEU A 225 -11.29 6.25 -24.28
N GLU A 226 -11.53 5.84 -25.52
CA GLU A 226 -11.37 6.68 -26.73
C GLU A 226 -12.26 7.95 -26.73
N ASN A 227 -13.23 8.04 -25.82
CA ASN A 227 -14.13 9.20 -25.67
C ASN A 227 -13.93 9.93 -24.32
N LEU A 228 -12.81 9.69 -23.63
CA LEU A 228 -12.41 10.38 -22.40
C LEU A 228 -11.02 11.01 -22.61
N ASP A 229 -10.97 12.25 -23.10
CA ASP A 229 -9.72 12.88 -23.56
C ASP A 229 -9.20 13.95 -22.58
N THR A 230 -9.99 14.31 -21.57
CA THR A 230 -9.65 15.41 -20.65
C THR A 230 -9.72 15.01 -19.19
N THR A 231 -8.96 15.73 -18.35
CA THR A 231 -8.99 15.59 -16.89
C THR A 231 -10.39 15.77 -16.30
N GLU A 232 -11.22 16.65 -16.88
CA GLU A 232 -12.57 16.90 -16.39
C GLU A 232 -13.57 15.78 -16.79
N GLU A 233 -13.41 15.21 -17.98
CA GLU A 233 -14.18 14.02 -18.39
C GLU A 233 -13.86 12.83 -17.49
N PHE A 234 -12.58 12.56 -17.22
CA PHE A 234 -12.21 11.52 -16.26
C PHE A 234 -12.71 11.83 -14.85
N ARG A 235 -12.68 13.10 -14.39
CA ARG A 235 -13.23 13.48 -13.08
C ARG A 235 -14.70 13.10 -12.97
N THR A 236 -15.51 13.50 -13.94
CA THR A 236 -16.96 13.26 -13.95
C THR A 236 -17.28 11.77 -14.16
N PHE A 237 -16.52 11.08 -15.02
CA PHE A 237 -16.59 9.63 -15.20
C PHE A 237 -16.36 8.88 -13.89
N TYR A 238 -15.24 9.15 -13.21
CA TYR A 238 -14.91 8.47 -11.96
C TYR A 238 -15.87 8.79 -10.82
N THR A 239 -16.34 10.04 -10.74
CA THR A 239 -17.35 10.45 -9.75
C THR A 239 -18.62 9.61 -9.88
N GLU A 240 -19.08 9.41 -11.11
CA GLU A 240 -20.30 8.64 -11.38
C GLU A 240 -20.07 7.12 -11.23
N ILE A 241 -19.01 6.57 -11.85
CA ILE A 241 -18.76 5.11 -11.83
C ILE A 241 -18.47 4.58 -10.42
N ASN A 242 -17.84 5.39 -9.55
CA ASN A 242 -17.61 5.03 -8.15
C ASN A 242 -18.92 4.95 -7.36
N THR A 243 -19.98 5.59 -7.83
CA THR A 243 -21.32 5.53 -7.24
C THR A 243 -22.12 4.37 -7.83
N LEU A 244 -22.08 4.20 -9.16
CA LEU A 244 -22.90 3.22 -9.86
C LEU A 244 -22.37 1.78 -9.77
N ALA A 245 -21.05 1.59 -9.92
CA ALA A 245 -20.45 0.26 -10.09
C ALA A 245 -19.01 0.15 -9.51
N PRO A 246 -18.78 0.53 -8.24
CA PRO A 246 -17.42 0.55 -7.65
C PRO A 246 -16.78 -0.84 -7.56
N THR A 247 -17.58 -1.88 -7.35
CA THR A 247 -17.07 -3.26 -7.20
C THR A 247 -16.76 -3.87 -8.56
N GLU A 248 -17.59 -3.60 -9.55
CA GLU A 248 -17.42 -4.05 -10.93
C GLU A 248 -16.20 -3.38 -11.55
N LEU A 249 -15.99 -2.08 -11.32
CA LEU A 249 -14.80 -1.37 -11.79
C LEU A 249 -13.52 -2.01 -11.22
N ARG A 250 -13.48 -2.22 -9.89
CA ARG A 250 -12.35 -2.84 -9.22
C ARG A 250 -12.05 -4.26 -9.72
N ASN A 251 -13.08 -5.00 -10.13
CA ASN A 251 -12.96 -6.38 -10.61
C ASN A 251 -12.89 -6.47 -12.15
N SER A 252 -12.79 -5.36 -12.87
CA SER A 252 -12.66 -5.35 -14.32
C SER A 252 -11.38 -6.08 -14.76
N PRO A 253 -11.47 -7.06 -15.68
CA PRO A 253 -10.28 -7.67 -16.30
C PRO A 253 -9.37 -6.64 -16.99
N GLU A 254 -9.94 -5.52 -17.44
CA GLU A 254 -9.29 -4.44 -18.16
C GLU A 254 -8.78 -3.32 -17.25
N ILE A 255 -8.81 -3.49 -15.92
CA ILE A 255 -8.48 -2.44 -14.95
C ILE A 255 -7.12 -1.77 -15.19
N LYS A 256 -6.12 -2.53 -15.66
CA LYS A 256 -4.79 -1.99 -15.97
C LYS A 256 -4.83 -1.01 -17.14
N MET A 257 -5.62 -1.29 -18.18
CA MET A 257 -5.79 -0.42 -19.33
C MET A 257 -6.52 0.87 -18.94
N ILE A 258 -7.59 0.73 -18.12
CA ILE A 258 -8.34 1.87 -17.59
C ILE A 258 -7.41 2.80 -16.80
N VAL A 259 -6.59 2.24 -15.91
CA VAL A 259 -5.64 3.02 -15.08
C VAL A 259 -4.56 3.66 -15.93
N GLN A 260 -3.99 2.93 -16.89
CA GLN A 260 -2.96 3.45 -17.78
C GLN A 260 -3.45 4.67 -18.57
N ASP A 261 -4.61 4.55 -19.21
CA ASP A 261 -5.19 5.61 -20.03
C ASP A 261 -5.59 6.82 -19.18
N THR A 262 -6.20 6.56 -18.02
CA THR A 262 -6.51 7.60 -17.03
C THR A 262 -5.27 8.41 -16.66
N PHE A 263 -4.19 7.75 -16.21
CA PHE A 263 -2.98 8.42 -15.79
C PHE A 263 -2.29 9.16 -16.94
N GLN A 264 -2.28 8.57 -18.14
CA GLN A 264 -1.74 9.23 -19.33
C GLN A 264 -2.47 10.55 -19.60
N THR A 265 -3.80 10.55 -19.56
CA THR A 265 -4.62 11.73 -19.83
C THR A 265 -4.50 12.78 -18.72
N ILE A 266 -4.67 12.42 -17.44
CA ILE A 266 -4.66 13.41 -16.35
C ILE A 266 -3.25 13.96 -16.04
N SER A 267 -2.18 13.25 -16.44
CA SER A 267 -0.80 13.65 -16.13
C SER A 267 -0.41 15.00 -16.74
N VAL A 268 -1.09 15.42 -17.81
CA VAL A 268 -0.86 16.72 -18.48
C VAL A 268 -1.05 17.90 -17.51
N ASP A 269 -1.92 17.74 -16.51
CA ASP A 269 -2.26 18.77 -15.54
C ASP A 269 -1.52 18.61 -14.19
N PHE A 270 -0.80 17.52 -13.95
CA PHE A 270 -0.14 17.28 -12.64
C PHE A 270 0.81 18.40 -12.20
N LYS A 271 1.43 19.11 -13.14
CA LYS A 271 2.31 20.26 -12.82
C LYS A 271 1.57 21.47 -12.27
N SER A 272 0.27 21.61 -12.54
CA SER A 272 -0.57 22.73 -12.09
C SER A 272 -1.45 22.36 -10.90
N PHE A 273 -1.45 21.08 -10.47
CA PHE A 273 -2.28 20.62 -9.37
C PHE A 273 -1.96 21.31 -8.04
N THR A 274 -3.00 21.81 -7.39
CA THR A 274 -2.98 22.21 -5.98
C THR A 274 -2.99 20.98 -5.06
N VAL A 275 -2.66 21.17 -3.79
CA VAL A 275 -2.77 20.11 -2.78
C VAL A 275 -4.19 19.55 -2.70
N GLU A 276 -5.21 20.40 -2.77
CA GLU A 276 -6.61 19.97 -2.77
C GLU A 276 -6.94 19.09 -3.98
N GLN A 277 -6.38 19.39 -5.15
CA GLN A 277 -6.56 18.54 -6.33
C GLN A 277 -5.86 17.19 -6.14
N TRP A 278 -4.65 17.13 -5.57
CA TRP A 278 -4.01 15.85 -5.22
C TRP A 278 -4.85 15.04 -4.24
N THR A 279 -5.39 15.66 -3.19
CA THR A 279 -6.29 15.02 -2.24
C THR A 279 -7.53 14.48 -2.94
N GLN A 280 -8.22 15.28 -3.75
CA GLN A 280 -9.43 14.82 -4.46
C GLN A 280 -9.13 13.65 -5.39
N TRP A 281 -8.08 13.75 -6.21
CA TRP A 281 -7.76 12.71 -7.17
C TRP A 281 -7.35 11.39 -6.51
N PHE A 282 -6.45 11.42 -5.54
CA PHE A 282 -5.90 10.20 -4.96
C PHE A 282 -6.73 9.61 -3.83
N GLN A 283 -7.55 10.40 -3.13
CA GLN A 283 -8.34 9.90 -1.98
C GLN A 283 -9.83 9.73 -2.29
N VAL A 284 -10.34 10.30 -3.38
CA VAL A 284 -11.76 10.22 -3.74
C VAL A 284 -11.97 9.64 -5.13
N ILE A 285 -11.36 10.25 -6.15
CA ILE A 285 -11.67 9.95 -7.56
C ILE A 285 -11.09 8.58 -7.98
N LEU A 286 -9.81 8.33 -7.68
CA LEU A 286 -9.10 7.11 -8.11
C LEU A 286 -9.18 5.95 -7.09
N VAL A 287 -9.97 6.09 -6.02
CA VAL A 287 -9.96 5.17 -4.86
C VAL A 287 -10.19 3.69 -5.23
N ASN A 288 -10.98 3.43 -6.27
CA ASN A 288 -11.29 2.08 -6.73
C ASN A 288 -10.31 1.52 -7.77
N VAL A 289 -9.28 2.28 -8.16
CA VAL A 289 -8.34 1.88 -9.24
C VAL A 289 -6.86 2.02 -8.88
N LEU A 290 -6.51 2.78 -7.83
CA LEU A 290 -5.12 2.99 -7.40
C LEU A 290 -4.34 1.71 -7.11
N PHE A 291 -5.01 0.60 -6.78
CA PHE A 291 -4.34 -0.67 -6.51
C PHE A 291 -3.72 -1.32 -7.77
N ALA A 292 -4.18 -0.92 -8.97
CA ALA A 292 -3.80 -1.53 -10.24
C ALA A 292 -2.69 -0.76 -10.99
N VAL A 293 -2.09 0.25 -10.36
CA VAL A 293 -0.96 1.01 -10.93
C VAL A 293 0.30 0.15 -11.08
N ASN A 294 1.13 0.52 -12.05
CA ASN A 294 2.48 0.01 -12.25
C ASN A 294 3.48 1.19 -12.30
N GLU A 295 4.76 0.89 -12.56
CA GLU A 295 5.83 1.90 -12.59
C GLU A 295 5.58 3.03 -13.60
N THR A 296 4.90 2.74 -14.71
CA THR A 296 4.57 3.72 -15.76
C THR A 296 3.66 4.81 -15.21
N GLU A 297 2.57 4.44 -14.52
CA GLU A 297 1.65 5.44 -13.97
C GLU A 297 2.30 6.27 -12.87
N ILE A 298 3.13 5.64 -12.04
CA ILE A 298 3.91 6.34 -11.01
C ILE A 298 4.98 7.26 -11.62
N SER A 299 5.47 6.95 -12.82
CA SER A 299 6.45 7.79 -13.52
C SER A 299 5.87 9.14 -13.98
N TYR A 300 4.55 9.24 -14.18
CA TYR A 300 3.90 10.49 -14.53
C TYR A 300 3.81 11.47 -13.36
N ILE A 301 3.79 10.99 -12.12
CA ILE A 301 3.74 11.84 -10.92
C ILE A 301 5.03 12.69 -10.86
N PRO A 302 4.95 14.02 -10.75
CA PRO A 302 6.12 14.88 -10.66
C PRO A 302 7.05 14.49 -9.50
N ASN A 303 8.35 14.72 -9.67
CA ASN A 303 9.35 14.46 -8.64
C ASN A 303 10.51 15.47 -8.73
N PRO A 304 10.88 16.16 -7.64
CA PRO A 304 10.25 16.11 -6.32
C PRO A 304 8.90 16.84 -6.28
N LEU A 305 7.99 16.36 -5.44
CA LEU A 305 6.78 17.09 -5.04
C LEU A 305 7.01 17.86 -3.74
N PRO A 306 6.24 18.94 -3.48
CA PRO A 306 6.07 19.47 -2.13
C PRO A 306 5.59 18.37 -1.17
N CYS A 307 6.15 18.31 0.05
CA CYS A 307 5.89 17.21 0.99
C CYS A 307 4.40 17.05 1.31
N ASN A 308 3.64 18.13 1.46
CA ASN A 308 2.19 18.06 1.69
C ASN A 308 1.46 17.38 0.52
N ALA A 309 1.76 17.72 -0.74
CA ALA A 309 1.19 17.05 -1.90
C ALA A 309 1.58 15.56 -1.98
N PHE A 310 2.85 15.24 -1.72
CA PHE A 310 3.32 13.85 -1.66
C PHE A 310 2.58 13.02 -0.59
N GLN A 311 2.38 13.58 0.60
CA GLN A 311 1.69 12.92 1.70
C GLN A 311 0.22 12.62 1.38
N GLU A 312 -0.46 13.52 0.64
CA GLU A 312 -1.83 13.27 0.16
C GLU A 312 -1.91 12.10 -0.83
N ILE A 313 -0.89 11.93 -1.67
CA ILE A 313 -0.76 10.79 -2.60
C ILE A 313 -0.52 9.49 -1.83
N VAL A 314 0.43 9.48 -0.89
CA VAL A 314 0.74 8.31 -0.05
C VAL A 314 -0.50 7.87 0.73
N LYS A 315 -1.29 8.81 1.26
CA LYS A 315 -2.55 8.52 1.94
C LYS A 315 -3.59 7.86 1.03
N GLY A 316 -3.69 8.28 -0.22
CA GLY A 316 -4.54 7.63 -1.23
C GLY A 316 -4.11 6.18 -1.50
N PHE A 317 -2.82 5.95 -1.75
CA PHE A 317 -2.29 4.61 -1.95
C PHE A 317 -2.44 3.71 -0.71
N ASN A 318 -2.26 4.27 0.49
CA ASN A 318 -2.50 3.52 1.74
C ASN A 318 -3.94 3.06 1.88
N THR A 319 -4.91 3.86 1.44
CA THR A 319 -6.33 3.47 1.43
C THR A 319 -6.58 2.31 0.46
N ALA A 320 -5.87 2.27 -0.67
CA ALA A 320 -5.98 1.19 -1.65
C ALA A 320 -5.10 -0.03 -1.35
N ALA A 321 -4.24 0.01 -0.32
CA ALA A 321 -3.20 -0.99 -0.09
C ALA A 321 -3.73 -2.39 0.21
N GLU A 322 -4.94 -2.53 0.77
CA GLU A 322 -5.55 -3.84 1.03
C GLU A 322 -5.86 -4.63 -0.25
N TYR A 323 -5.95 -3.96 -1.40
CA TYR A 323 -6.22 -4.56 -2.71
C TYR A 323 -4.96 -4.78 -3.55
N MET A 324 -3.79 -4.40 -3.03
CA MET A 324 -2.52 -4.51 -3.74
C MET A 324 -1.83 -5.84 -3.46
N THR A 325 -1.10 -6.36 -4.44
CA THR A 325 -0.14 -7.44 -4.21
C THR A 325 1.10 -6.92 -3.49
N GLU A 326 1.87 -7.83 -2.90
CA GLU A 326 3.12 -7.49 -2.22
C GLU A 326 4.14 -6.87 -3.19
N GLU A 327 4.15 -7.32 -4.46
CA GLU A 327 4.99 -6.75 -5.52
C GLU A 327 4.60 -5.30 -5.83
N THR A 328 3.30 -4.98 -5.91
CA THR A 328 2.84 -3.59 -6.15
C THR A 328 3.21 -2.68 -4.99
N LYS A 329 3.06 -3.14 -3.73
CA LYS A 329 3.43 -2.34 -2.55
C LYS A 329 4.95 -2.09 -2.49
N GLN A 330 5.76 -3.11 -2.81
CA GLN A 330 7.21 -2.95 -2.92
C GLN A 330 7.59 -1.97 -4.04
N MET A 331 6.93 -2.06 -5.21
CA MET A 331 7.14 -1.14 -6.33
C MET A 331 6.80 0.30 -5.94
N LEU A 332 5.70 0.53 -5.22
CA LEU A 332 5.34 1.86 -4.72
C LEU A 332 6.36 2.40 -3.73
N TYR A 333 6.87 1.58 -2.80
CA TYR A 333 7.96 2.00 -1.94
C TYR A 333 9.17 2.47 -2.75
N GLU A 334 9.66 1.64 -3.69
CA GLU A 334 10.88 1.93 -4.45
C GLU A 334 10.73 3.12 -5.42
N THR A 335 9.61 3.20 -6.13
CA THR A 335 9.44 4.16 -7.25
C THR A 335 8.71 5.44 -6.87
N LEU A 336 7.90 5.45 -5.81
CA LEU A 336 7.22 6.65 -5.31
C LEU A 336 7.95 7.20 -4.06
N ILE A 337 7.98 6.43 -2.97
CA ILE A 337 8.42 6.93 -1.65
C ILE A 337 9.93 7.14 -1.61
N LYS A 338 10.72 6.11 -1.90
CA LYS A 338 12.20 6.17 -1.90
C LYS A 338 12.71 7.14 -2.95
N ARG A 339 12.07 7.21 -4.12
CA ARG A 339 12.38 8.20 -5.17
C ARG A 339 12.18 9.64 -4.68
N GLN A 340 11.04 9.93 -4.05
CA GLN A 340 10.75 11.23 -3.46
C GLN A 340 11.76 11.59 -2.37
N PHE A 341 12.09 10.66 -1.49
CA PHE A 341 12.97 10.95 -0.36
C PHE A 341 14.42 11.15 -0.78
N LYS A 342 14.85 10.54 -1.90
CA LYS A 342 16.15 10.81 -2.52
C LYS A 342 16.23 12.19 -3.20
N SER A 343 15.10 12.74 -3.67
CA SER A 343 15.04 14.02 -4.38
C SER A 343 14.66 15.21 -3.50
N THR A 344 14.23 14.95 -2.26
CA THR A 344 13.76 15.97 -1.32
C THR A 344 14.83 16.29 -0.29
N ALA A 345 15.11 17.58 -0.09
CA ALA A 345 16.02 18.02 0.96
C ALA A 345 15.38 17.84 2.34
N GLU A 346 16.17 17.39 3.32
CA GLU A 346 15.76 17.35 4.71
C GLU A 346 15.67 18.76 5.31
N VAL A 347 14.71 18.95 6.22
CA VAL A 347 14.59 20.16 7.04
C VAL A 347 14.79 19.74 8.49
N SER A 348 15.79 20.31 9.17
CA SER A 348 16.17 19.92 10.55
C SER A 348 16.48 18.43 10.71
N GLY A 349 17.10 17.81 9.69
CA GLY A 349 17.46 16.39 9.70
C GLY A 349 16.30 15.43 9.43
N VAL A 350 15.15 15.93 8.97
CA VAL A 350 13.98 15.10 8.64
C VAL A 350 13.43 15.46 7.27
N VAL A 351 13.35 14.48 6.37
CA VAL A 351 12.67 14.60 5.08
C VAL A 351 11.16 14.58 5.31
N CYS A 352 10.44 15.56 4.76
CA CYS A 352 8.98 15.69 4.94
C CYS A 352 8.51 15.61 6.41
N GLY A 353 9.29 16.20 7.32
CA GLY A 353 9.04 16.21 8.76
C GLY A 353 8.47 17.53 9.30
N GLU A 354 8.09 18.48 8.46
CA GLU A 354 7.57 19.77 8.92
C GLU A 354 6.34 19.59 9.83
N ASN A 355 6.42 20.13 11.04
CA ASN A 355 5.40 20.00 12.09
C ASN A 355 5.14 18.60 12.66
N ILE A 356 5.96 17.59 12.31
CA ILE A 356 5.86 16.24 12.86
C ILE A 356 6.90 16.05 13.96
N LYS A 357 6.46 15.64 15.15
CA LYS A 357 7.35 15.48 16.32
C LYS A 357 7.66 14.04 16.67
N ARG A 358 6.77 13.11 16.32
CA ARG A 358 6.86 11.70 16.72
C ARG A 358 7.30 10.85 15.54
N SER A 359 8.13 9.85 15.81
CA SER A 359 8.62 8.95 14.77
C SER A 359 7.50 8.07 14.19
N GLN A 360 6.55 7.69 15.04
CA GLN A 360 5.34 6.96 14.60
C GLN A 360 4.51 7.77 13.60
N GLU A 361 4.18 9.01 13.96
CA GLU A 361 3.40 9.91 13.10
C GLU A 361 4.11 10.17 11.76
N TRP A 362 5.43 10.31 11.79
CA TRP A 362 6.22 10.48 10.59
C TRP A 362 6.18 9.25 9.66
N LEU A 363 6.23 8.04 10.21
CA LEU A 363 6.04 6.82 9.43
C LEU A 363 4.63 6.73 8.85
N ASP A 364 3.61 6.98 9.67
CA ASP A 364 2.20 6.85 9.26
C ASP A 364 1.88 7.79 8.09
N ILE A 365 2.38 9.03 8.14
CA ILE A 365 2.12 10.06 7.13
C ILE A 365 2.93 9.84 5.84
N ASN A 366 4.20 9.45 5.95
CA ASN A 366 5.09 9.40 4.79
C ASN A 366 5.23 8.01 4.14
N PHE A 367 4.88 6.95 4.88
CA PHE A 367 4.98 5.57 4.42
C PHE A 367 3.65 4.83 4.57
N GLY A 368 3.00 4.94 5.73
CA GLY A 368 1.87 4.08 6.11
C GLY A 368 2.21 2.59 5.95
N SER A 369 1.35 1.84 5.27
CA SER A 369 1.51 0.40 5.02
C SER A 369 2.76 0.03 4.22
N PHE A 370 3.33 0.97 3.46
CA PHE A 370 4.53 0.75 2.66
C PHE A 370 5.82 0.72 3.49
N VAL A 371 5.77 1.06 4.78
CA VAL A 371 6.93 1.04 5.67
C VAL A 371 7.58 -0.34 5.76
N ALA A 372 6.80 -1.42 5.61
CA ALA A 372 7.29 -2.78 5.73
C ALA A 372 8.34 -3.16 4.65
N TYR A 373 8.37 -2.44 3.53
CA TYR A 373 9.30 -2.64 2.42
C TYR A 373 10.53 -1.73 2.50
N ALA A 374 10.56 -0.81 3.47
CA ALA A 374 11.68 0.08 3.64
C ALA A 374 12.86 -0.61 4.33
N ASP A 375 14.06 -0.34 3.84
CA ASP A 375 15.28 -0.68 4.58
C ASP A 375 15.34 0.19 5.84
N TYR A 376 15.64 -0.38 7.00
CA TYR A 376 15.69 0.43 8.22
C TYR A 376 16.80 1.49 8.14
N SER A 377 17.90 1.16 7.47
CA SER A 377 18.97 2.12 7.16
C SER A 377 18.52 3.34 6.35
N ASP A 378 17.55 3.19 5.44
CA ASP A 378 16.94 4.30 4.71
C ASP A 378 16.08 5.17 5.66
N ILE A 379 15.28 4.55 6.54
CA ILE A 379 14.43 5.25 7.53
C ILE A 379 15.26 6.20 8.40
N ILE A 380 16.34 5.70 9.01
CA ILE A 380 17.18 6.52 9.91
C ILE A 380 18.04 7.54 9.16
N LYS A 381 18.27 7.33 7.86
CA LYS A 381 18.96 8.30 7.01
C LYS A 381 18.07 9.50 6.71
N TRP A 382 16.76 9.29 6.54
CA TRP A 382 15.81 10.34 6.21
C TRP A 382 15.17 11.01 7.43
N ASN A 383 15.30 10.40 8.61
CA ASN A 383 14.93 11.01 9.87
C ASN A 383 16.06 10.79 10.89
N THR A 384 16.96 11.75 11.03
CA THR A 384 18.10 11.65 11.95
C THR A 384 17.69 11.66 13.42
N ASN A 385 16.45 12.04 13.71
CA ASN A 385 15.87 12.11 15.06
C ASN A 385 14.97 10.91 15.35
N PHE A 386 15.08 9.83 14.57
CA PHE A 386 14.20 8.68 14.63
C PHE A 386 14.33 7.92 15.97
N ALA A 387 13.22 7.80 16.69
CA ALA A 387 13.10 7.12 17.95
C ALA A 387 12.48 5.73 17.75
N VAL A 388 13.34 4.71 17.55
CA VAL A 388 12.88 3.34 17.24
C VAL A 388 11.95 2.75 18.30
N THR A 389 12.14 3.10 19.57
CA THR A 389 11.30 2.64 20.68
C THR A 389 9.84 3.09 20.54
N GLU A 390 9.56 4.15 19.76
CA GLU A 390 8.20 4.61 19.50
C GLU A 390 7.46 3.75 18.45
N VAL A 391 8.18 2.96 17.64
CA VAL A 391 7.65 2.36 16.40
C VAL A 391 7.80 0.84 16.32
N ILE A 392 8.19 0.18 17.41
CA ILE A 392 8.43 -1.28 17.43
C ILE A 392 7.23 -2.08 16.94
N THR A 393 6.01 -1.60 17.21
CA THR A 393 4.77 -2.25 16.78
C THR A 393 4.46 -2.08 15.30
N THR A 394 5.07 -1.09 14.64
CA THR A 394 4.84 -0.74 13.23
C THR A 394 5.89 -1.33 12.29
N LEU A 395 7.13 -1.51 12.76
CA LEU A 395 8.18 -2.11 11.95
C LEU A 395 7.89 -3.58 11.61
N SER A 396 8.31 -3.99 10.41
CA SER A 396 8.26 -5.39 9.99
C SER A 396 9.24 -6.24 10.79
N VAL A 397 9.01 -7.55 10.84
CA VAL A 397 9.93 -8.50 11.53
C VAL A 397 11.35 -8.46 10.97
N THR A 398 11.49 -8.21 9.66
CA THR A 398 12.78 -8.02 9.00
C THR A 398 13.47 -6.76 9.52
N GLN A 399 12.75 -5.64 9.59
CA GLN A 399 13.27 -4.39 10.15
C GLN A 399 13.64 -4.56 11.63
N LEU A 400 12.81 -5.21 12.44
CA LEU A 400 13.13 -5.49 13.85
C LEU A 400 14.42 -6.33 14.00
N ALA A 401 14.63 -7.30 13.12
CA ALA A 401 15.85 -8.12 13.10
C ALA A 401 17.10 -7.28 12.76
N GLU A 402 17.00 -6.36 11.78
CA GLU A 402 18.07 -5.43 11.44
C GLU A 402 18.39 -4.49 12.62
N VAL A 403 17.36 -3.89 13.23
CA VAL A 403 17.52 -2.93 14.33
C VAL A 403 18.11 -3.55 15.57
N ALA A 404 17.75 -4.80 15.88
CA ALA A 404 18.29 -5.53 17.03
C ALA A 404 19.82 -5.67 16.98
N LEU A 405 20.42 -5.57 15.79
CA LEU A 405 21.86 -5.70 15.58
C LEU A 405 22.60 -4.36 15.48
N GLN A 406 21.88 -3.23 15.51
CA GLN A 406 22.52 -1.93 15.46
C GLN A 406 23.28 -1.60 16.74
N ASN A 407 24.26 -0.70 16.61
CA ASN A 407 25.11 -0.27 17.70
C ASN A 407 24.26 0.34 18.83
N GLY A 408 24.53 -0.06 20.08
CA GLY A 408 23.69 0.25 21.24
C GLY A 408 22.57 -0.76 21.47
N ASN A 409 21.75 -1.05 20.45
CA ASN A 409 20.57 -1.93 20.59
C ASN A 409 20.93 -3.39 20.88
N ILE A 410 22.00 -3.91 20.28
CA ILE A 410 22.49 -5.28 20.53
C ILE A 410 22.94 -5.52 22.00
N ASN A 411 23.09 -4.44 22.78
CA ASN A 411 23.43 -4.49 24.21
C ASN A 411 22.30 -4.02 25.12
N ASN A 412 21.13 -3.65 24.57
CA ASN A 412 20.01 -3.07 25.31
C ASN A 412 18.96 -4.13 25.67
N GLU A 413 18.90 -4.51 26.94
CA GLU A 413 17.97 -5.51 27.46
C GLU A 413 16.50 -5.07 27.35
N GLU A 414 16.20 -3.79 27.62
CA GLU A 414 14.83 -3.26 27.52
C GLU A 414 14.32 -3.34 26.08
N PHE A 415 15.18 -2.98 25.13
CA PHE A 415 14.85 -3.06 23.71
C PHE A 415 14.64 -4.51 23.25
N ALA A 416 15.49 -5.44 23.69
CA ALA A 416 15.29 -6.87 23.45
C ALA A 416 13.97 -7.38 24.05
N CYS A 417 13.60 -6.91 25.25
CA CYS A 417 12.31 -7.22 25.86
C CYS A 417 11.12 -6.72 25.02
N GLN A 418 11.21 -5.51 24.47
CA GLN A 418 10.17 -4.94 23.62
C GLN A 418 10.00 -5.73 22.31
N ILE A 419 11.09 -6.13 21.66
CA ILE A 419 11.05 -6.98 20.45
C ILE A 419 10.43 -8.34 20.76
N VAL A 420 10.90 -9.03 21.81
CA VAL A 420 10.34 -10.32 22.21
C VAL A 420 8.86 -10.19 22.56
N GLY A 421 8.46 -9.15 23.29
CA GLY A 421 7.07 -8.87 23.61
C GLY A 421 6.22 -8.65 22.36
N ARG A 422 6.76 -7.98 21.33
CA ARG A 422 6.09 -7.87 20.02
C ARG A 422 5.89 -9.26 19.41
N LEU A 423 6.95 -10.06 19.31
CA LEU A 423 6.88 -11.40 18.69
C LEU A 423 5.90 -12.33 19.42
N GLN A 424 5.80 -12.24 20.74
CA GLN A 424 4.84 -13.00 21.56
C GLN A 424 3.39 -12.65 21.25
N GLY A 425 3.09 -11.39 20.88
CA GLY A 425 1.76 -10.97 20.45
C GLY A 425 1.49 -11.19 18.96
N GLY A 426 2.45 -11.73 18.20
CA GLY A 426 2.36 -11.97 16.76
C GLY A 426 1.95 -13.39 16.37
N GLN A 427 2.13 -13.71 15.10
CA GLN A 427 1.96 -15.06 14.57
C GLN A 427 3.25 -15.86 14.74
N ILE A 428 3.16 -17.20 14.77
CA ILE A 428 4.37 -18.03 14.91
C ILE A 428 5.35 -17.89 13.74
N ASN A 429 4.84 -17.57 12.55
CA ASN A 429 5.71 -17.30 11.40
C ASN A 429 6.53 -16.03 11.61
N ASP A 430 6.07 -15.06 12.40
CA ASP A 430 6.79 -13.82 12.68
C ASP A 430 8.10 -14.11 13.44
N VAL A 431 8.08 -15.03 14.41
CA VAL A 431 9.30 -15.41 15.14
C VAL A 431 10.27 -16.17 14.24
N TYR A 432 9.78 -17.05 13.34
CA TYR A 432 10.67 -17.72 12.39
C TYR A 432 11.30 -16.75 11.41
N SER A 433 10.51 -15.85 10.81
CA SER A 433 11.00 -14.81 9.92
C SER A 433 11.99 -13.87 10.63
N PHE A 434 11.70 -13.45 11.86
CA PHE A 434 12.64 -12.67 12.67
C PHE A 434 13.96 -13.40 12.86
N LEU A 435 13.95 -14.67 13.27
CA LEU A 435 15.17 -15.45 13.52
C LEU A 435 15.98 -15.70 12.24
N ASP A 436 15.32 -15.99 11.14
CA ASP A 436 15.95 -16.20 9.83
C ASP A 436 16.64 -14.91 9.34
N GLN A 437 15.96 -13.76 9.46
CA GLN A 437 16.52 -12.46 9.10
C GLN A 437 17.61 -12.00 10.06
N PHE A 438 17.43 -12.20 11.37
CA PHE A 438 18.42 -11.87 12.38
C PHE A 438 19.71 -12.63 12.11
N TYR A 439 19.64 -13.94 11.85
CA TYR A 439 20.83 -14.73 11.51
C TYR A 439 21.50 -14.24 10.24
N THR A 440 20.71 -13.90 9.21
CA THR A 440 21.22 -13.35 7.94
C THR A 440 22.01 -12.06 8.16
N PHE A 441 21.42 -11.07 8.85
CA PHE A 441 22.08 -9.81 9.17
C PHE A 441 23.28 -10.00 10.10
N PHE A 442 23.18 -10.91 11.08
CA PHE A 442 24.28 -11.24 12.00
C PHE A 442 25.52 -11.73 11.24
N GLN A 443 25.33 -12.55 10.20
CA GLN A 443 26.41 -12.98 9.30
C GLN A 443 26.92 -11.83 8.42
N GLN A 444 26.02 -11.06 7.80
CA GLN A 444 26.40 -9.95 6.91
C GLN A 444 27.23 -8.87 7.63
N LEU A 445 26.89 -8.59 8.88
CA LEU A 445 27.61 -7.64 9.75
C LEU A 445 28.89 -8.24 10.36
N ASN A 446 29.22 -9.51 10.06
CA ASN A 446 30.36 -10.24 10.61
C ASN A 446 30.40 -10.24 12.15
N ILE A 447 29.24 -10.31 12.79
CA ILE A 447 29.15 -10.37 14.25
C ILE A 447 29.53 -11.78 14.68
N VAL A 448 30.47 -11.90 15.62
CA VAL A 448 30.95 -13.19 16.12
C VAL A 448 30.11 -13.66 17.31
N GLN A 449 29.79 -12.74 18.22
CA GLN A 449 29.02 -13.01 19.44
C GLN A 449 28.22 -11.77 19.86
N ILE A 450 27.08 -12.00 20.50
CA ILE A 450 26.30 -10.94 21.15
C ILE A 450 27.04 -10.55 22.44
N PRO A 451 27.43 -9.27 22.65
CA PRO A 451 28.27 -8.92 23.79
C PRO A 451 27.55 -9.00 25.14
N ASN A 452 26.26 -8.70 25.18
CA ASN A 452 25.44 -8.74 26.40
C ASN A 452 24.75 -10.12 26.54
N ALA A 453 25.13 -10.88 27.57
CA ALA A 453 24.58 -12.21 27.84
C ALA A 453 23.08 -12.19 28.19
N ASP A 454 22.58 -11.12 28.81
CA ASP A 454 21.16 -10.96 29.17
C ASP A 454 20.30 -10.73 27.92
N VAL A 455 20.78 -9.90 26.97
CA VAL A 455 20.15 -9.73 25.65
C VAL A 455 20.13 -11.05 24.88
N GLN A 456 21.28 -11.74 24.84
CA GLN A 456 21.40 -13.02 24.18
C GLN A 456 20.45 -14.07 24.78
N TRP A 457 20.36 -14.13 26.11
CA TRP A 457 19.43 -15.00 26.82
C TRP A 457 17.97 -14.61 26.57
N LYS A 458 17.66 -13.31 26.51
CA LYS A 458 16.29 -12.83 26.31
C LYS A 458 15.73 -13.25 24.94
N PHE A 459 16.54 -13.12 23.89
CA PHE A 459 16.15 -13.63 22.58
C PHE A 459 16.04 -15.16 22.56
N LEU A 460 17.00 -15.88 23.16
CA LEU A 460 16.93 -17.35 23.23
C LEU A 460 15.67 -17.86 23.95
N SER A 461 15.46 -17.40 25.19
CA SER A 461 14.33 -17.80 26.03
C SER A 461 13.00 -17.39 25.41
N GLY A 462 12.88 -16.14 24.96
CA GLY A 462 11.68 -15.62 24.31
C GLY A 462 11.31 -16.42 23.06
N SER A 463 12.28 -16.73 22.20
CA SER A 463 12.03 -17.54 21.00
C SER A 463 11.63 -18.98 21.34
N ILE A 464 12.31 -19.63 22.28
CA ILE A 464 11.95 -21.00 22.73
C ILE A 464 10.53 -20.99 23.31
N ASP A 465 10.18 -20.01 24.13
CA ASP A 465 8.86 -19.91 24.74
C ASP A 465 7.73 -19.76 23.72
N ILE A 466 7.97 -19.04 22.62
CA ILE A 466 6.99 -18.89 21.54
C ILE A 466 6.83 -20.21 20.77
N ILE A 467 7.94 -20.90 20.44
CA ILE A 467 7.91 -22.06 19.54
C ILE A 467 7.74 -23.41 20.24
N LYS A 468 7.84 -23.48 21.58
CA LYS A 468 7.93 -24.76 22.33
C LYS A 468 6.82 -25.77 22.02
N ASN A 469 5.62 -25.30 21.72
CA ASN A 469 4.47 -26.15 21.41
C ASN A 469 4.58 -26.78 20.01
N GLU A 470 5.32 -26.18 19.09
CA GLU A 470 5.55 -26.73 17.74
C GLU A 470 6.66 -27.77 17.70
N LEU A 471 7.59 -27.72 18.67
CA LEU A 471 8.80 -28.54 18.67
C LEU A 471 8.51 -30.05 18.63
N ALA A 472 7.36 -30.50 19.17
CA ALA A 472 6.98 -31.91 19.16
C ALA A 472 6.67 -32.44 17.75
N ALA A 473 6.27 -31.56 16.83
CA ALA A 473 5.96 -31.91 15.44
C ALA A 473 7.16 -31.76 14.50
N TYR A 474 8.30 -31.28 15.00
CA TYR A 474 9.48 -31.03 14.17
C TYR A 474 10.11 -32.31 13.63
N SER A 475 10.42 -32.30 12.33
CA SER A 475 11.34 -33.25 11.71
C SER A 475 12.79 -33.01 12.14
N THR A 476 13.67 -33.97 11.85
CA THR A 476 15.12 -33.81 12.07
C THR A 476 15.70 -32.62 11.32
N SER A 477 15.23 -32.33 10.10
CA SER A 477 15.68 -31.16 9.33
C SER A 477 15.21 -29.85 9.94
N GLN A 478 14.02 -29.79 10.54
CA GLN A 478 13.53 -28.60 11.24
C GLN A 478 14.31 -28.35 12.53
N TRP A 479 14.65 -29.40 13.29
CA TRP A 479 15.55 -29.31 14.44
C TRP A 479 16.95 -28.83 14.05
N ASP A 480 17.52 -29.36 12.96
CA ASP A 480 18.84 -28.93 12.45
C ASP A 480 18.79 -27.47 11.99
N LEU A 481 17.75 -27.05 11.25
CA LEU A 481 17.58 -25.64 10.85
C LEU A 481 17.48 -24.71 12.07
N LEU A 482 16.67 -25.08 13.06
CA LEU A 482 16.46 -24.28 14.28
C LEU A 482 17.78 -24.01 15.00
N LEU A 483 18.64 -25.01 15.15
CA LEU A 483 19.87 -24.90 15.93
C LEU A 483 21.07 -24.44 15.10
N SER A 484 21.09 -24.73 13.80
CA SER A 484 22.18 -24.36 12.89
C SER A 484 22.16 -22.90 12.44
N SER A 485 20.98 -22.26 12.49
CA SER A 485 20.77 -20.89 12.02
C SER A 485 19.97 -20.07 13.02
N ARG A 486 18.66 -20.32 13.15
CA ARG A 486 17.70 -19.49 13.91
C ARG A 486 18.15 -19.18 15.34
N LEU A 487 18.51 -20.20 16.12
CA LEU A 487 18.94 -20.02 17.52
C LEU A 487 20.44 -19.86 17.67
N LYS A 488 21.24 -20.11 16.62
CA LYS A 488 22.70 -20.17 16.70
C LYS A 488 23.36 -18.93 17.33
N PRO A 489 22.95 -17.68 17.01
CA PRO A 489 23.51 -16.48 17.66
C PRO A 489 23.28 -16.43 19.18
N PHE A 490 22.26 -17.15 19.66
CA PHE A 490 21.80 -17.07 21.04
C PHE A 490 22.17 -18.29 21.88
N LEU A 491 22.59 -19.39 21.25
CA LEU A 491 22.98 -20.64 21.91
C LEU A 491 24.01 -20.49 23.04
N PRO A 492 25.01 -19.58 23.00
CA PRO A 492 25.95 -19.41 24.11
C PRO A 492 25.30 -19.03 25.46
N SER A 493 24.07 -18.50 25.48
CA SER A 493 23.29 -18.26 26.71
C SER A 493 22.41 -19.45 27.13
N MET A 494 22.60 -20.64 26.56
CA MET A 494 21.85 -21.84 26.94
C MET A 494 22.08 -22.22 28.40
N ASN A 495 20.99 -22.53 29.12
CA ASN A 495 21.03 -23.03 30.48
C ASN A 495 20.25 -24.36 30.60
N ALA A 496 20.28 -24.98 31.78
CA ALA A 496 19.62 -26.26 32.02
C ALA A 496 18.10 -26.22 31.81
N ASP A 497 17.43 -25.12 32.18
CA ASP A 497 15.97 -25.00 32.07
C ASP A 497 15.52 -24.88 30.60
N LEU A 498 16.22 -24.07 29.80
CA LEU A 498 15.96 -23.92 28.37
C LEU A 498 16.28 -25.22 27.62
N LEU A 499 17.39 -25.88 27.96
CA LEU A 499 17.70 -27.19 27.40
C LEU A 499 16.64 -28.23 27.77
N GLY A 500 16.20 -28.25 29.03
CA GLY A 500 15.11 -29.12 29.48
C GLY A 500 13.83 -28.88 28.67
N THR A 501 13.50 -27.62 28.38
CA THR A 501 12.36 -27.26 27.54
C THR A 501 12.47 -27.83 26.12
N LEU A 502 13.63 -27.74 25.48
CA LEU A 502 13.86 -28.35 24.16
C LEU A 502 13.75 -29.88 24.22
N LEU A 503 14.33 -30.50 25.25
CA LEU A 503 14.39 -31.95 25.42
C LEU A 503 13.02 -32.57 25.73
N ASN A 504 12.10 -31.83 26.35
CA ASN A 504 10.74 -32.30 26.59
C ASN A 504 9.99 -32.63 25.28
N SER A 505 10.33 -31.95 24.19
CA SER A 505 9.76 -32.19 22.86
C SER A 505 10.66 -33.05 21.97
N ALA A 506 11.86 -33.42 22.44
CA ALA A 506 12.82 -34.18 21.67
C ALA A 506 12.56 -35.70 21.69
N ASN A 507 12.94 -36.36 20.60
CA ASN A 507 12.96 -37.82 20.48
C ASN A 507 14.41 -38.29 20.22
N CYS A 508 14.60 -39.59 20.00
CA CYS A 508 15.94 -40.13 19.79
C CYS A 508 16.57 -39.75 18.44
N ASP A 509 15.80 -39.21 17.49
CA ASP A 509 16.31 -38.71 16.22
C ASP A 509 16.75 -37.24 16.32
N SER A 510 16.01 -36.42 17.08
CA SER A 510 16.34 -34.99 17.27
C SER A 510 17.36 -34.74 18.39
N TYR A 511 17.45 -35.63 19.37
CA TYR A 511 18.38 -35.49 20.49
C TYR A 511 19.86 -35.34 20.06
N PRO A 512 20.42 -36.19 19.16
CA PRO A 512 21.80 -36.04 18.71
C PRO A 512 22.08 -34.71 17.99
N ILE A 513 21.05 -34.12 17.37
CA ILE A 513 21.14 -32.81 16.72
C ILE A 513 21.34 -31.72 17.78
N ILE A 514 20.57 -31.77 18.87
CA ILE A 514 20.72 -30.86 20.02
C ILE A 514 22.15 -30.96 20.57
N VAL A 515 22.63 -32.18 20.84
CA VAL A 515 23.99 -32.41 21.36
C VAL A 515 25.06 -31.87 20.41
N LYS A 516 24.93 -32.11 19.09
CA LYS A 516 25.85 -31.60 18.06
C LYS A 516 26.04 -30.08 18.16
N TYR A 517 24.96 -29.31 18.29
CA TYR A 517 25.05 -27.85 18.35
C TYR A 517 25.51 -27.33 19.72
N LEU A 518 25.11 -27.98 20.82
CA LEU A 518 25.67 -27.68 22.15
C LEU A 518 27.17 -27.95 22.21
N ASN A 519 27.63 -29.01 21.55
CA ASN A 519 29.05 -29.33 21.47
C ASN A 519 29.86 -28.24 20.74
N GLY A 520 29.24 -27.59 19.74
CA GLY A 520 29.83 -26.48 19.00
C GLY A 520 30.03 -25.22 19.84
N ILE A 521 29.19 -24.99 20.86
CA ILE A 521 29.31 -23.85 21.78
C ILE A 521 30.03 -24.19 23.09
N TYR A 522 30.47 -25.43 23.28
CA TYR A 522 31.00 -25.92 24.55
C TYR A 522 32.04 -24.98 25.16
N ASP A 523 32.97 -24.50 24.33
CA ASP A 523 34.08 -23.66 24.77
C ASP A 523 33.64 -22.24 25.19
N ALA A 524 32.46 -21.78 24.76
CA ALA A 524 31.86 -20.51 25.15
C ALA A 524 31.11 -20.58 26.50
N LEU A 525 30.77 -21.79 26.98
CA LEU A 525 30.03 -21.99 28.22
C LEU A 525 30.95 -22.00 29.45
N SER A 526 30.44 -21.54 30.60
CA SER A 526 31.17 -21.67 31.87
C SER A 526 31.22 -23.14 32.34
N PRO A 527 32.22 -23.53 33.16
CA PRO A 527 32.30 -24.88 33.73
C PRO A 527 31.04 -25.32 34.48
N GLU A 528 30.38 -24.39 35.19
CA GLU A 528 29.13 -24.63 35.92
C GLU A 528 27.98 -24.91 34.96
N THR A 529 27.83 -24.08 33.93
CA THR A 529 26.81 -24.30 32.89
C THR A 529 27.03 -25.62 32.18
N ARG A 530 28.26 -25.93 31.77
CA ARG A 530 28.58 -27.22 31.12
C ARG A 530 28.16 -28.42 31.98
N ARG A 531 28.41 -28.37 33.28
CA ARG A 531 28.00 -29.41 34.23
C ARG A 531 26.48 -29.53 34.34
N SER A 532 25.76 -28.40 34.39
CA SER A 532 24.29 -28.39 34.41
C SER A 532 23.67 -28.93 33.11
N LEU A 533 24.26 -28.61 31.95
CA LEU A 533 23.81 -29.13 30.66
C LEU A 533 24.05 -30.63 30.58
N TYR A 534 25.22 -31.12 31.02
CA TYR A 534 25.48 -32.55 31.16
C TYR A 534 24.39 -33.25 31.98
N ASN A 535 24.07 -32.74 33.18
CA ASN A 535 23.05 -33.35 34.04
C ASN A 535 21.69 -33.43 33.33
N THR A 536 21.34 -32.40 32.56
CA THR A 536 20.09 -32.33 31.81
C THR A 536 20.06 -33.33 30.63
N LEU A 537 21.16 -33.41 29.87
CA LEU A 537 21.34 -34.41 28.80
C LEU A 537 21.27 -35.84 29.35
N TYR A 538 21.96 -36.10 30.47
CA TYR A 538 21.92 -37.40 31.14
C TYR A 538 20.52 -37.75 31.64
N ALA A 539 19.79 -36.81 32.24
CA ALA A 539 18.44 -37.03 32.71
C ALA A 539 17.50 -37.47 31.58
N PHE A 540 17.63 -36.87 30.38
CA PHE A 540 16.88 -37.30 29.19
C PHE A 540 17.23 -38.74 28.79
N LEU A 541 18.52 -39.07 28.67
CA LEU A 541 18.98 -40.42 28.31
C LEU A 541 18.51 -41.48 29.31
N ASN A 542 18.66 -41.20 30.60
CA ASN A 542 18.22 -42.09 31.67
C ASN A 542 16.69 -42.25 31.67
N GLY A 543 15.95 -41.18 31.38
CA GLY A 543 14.49 -41.22 31.20
C GLY A 543 14.07 -42.11 30.04
N LYS A 544 14.71 -41.97 28.86
CA LYS A 544 14.47 -42.83 27.70
C LYS A 544 14.82 -44.29 27.99
N PHE A 545 15.99 -44.54 28.59
CA PHE A 545 16.40 -45.88 28.98
C PHE A 545 15.40 -46.54 29.95
N THR A 546 14.92 -45.80 30.95
CA THR A 546 13.93 -46.31 31.91
C THR A 546 12.59 -46.62 31.22
N ALA A 547 12.20 -45.84 30.22
CA ALA A 547 10.93 -46.02 29.52
C ALA A 547 10.96 -47.12 28.45
N THR A 548 12.08 -47.30 27.73
CA THR A 548 12.15 -48.16 26.54
C THR A 548 13.23 -49.23 26.60
N GLY A 549 14.11 -49.20 27.60
CA GLY A 549 15.32 -50.03 27.66
C GLY A 549 16.44 -49.57 26.73
N ASN A 550 16.30 -48.42 26.06
CA ASN A 550 17.25 -47.90 25.07
C ASN A 550 17.48 -46.39 25.27
N ALA A 551 18.74 -45.97 25.48
CA ALA A 551 19.15 -44.58 25.62
C ALA A 551 19.51 -43.94 24.26
N CYS A 552 18.57 -44.00 23.32
CA CYS A 552 18.74 -43.53 21.95
C CYS A 552 19.91 -44.19 21.17
N THR A 553 20.23 -45.44 21.51
CA THR A 553 21.21 -46.27 20.80
C THR A 553 20.59 -46.83 19.52
N ILE A 554 21.29 -46.72 18.39
CA ILE A 554 20.89 -47.37 17.13
C ILE A 554 21.60 -48.69 16.93
N ASN A 555 20.98 -49.61 16.16
CA ASN A 555 21.55 -50.94 15.93
C ASN A 555 22.91 -50.87 15.22
N GLY A 556 23.91 -51.54 15.79
CA GLY A 556 25.27 -51.59 15.26
C GLY A 556 26.14 -50.36 15.59
N GLU A 557 25.65 -49.43 16.42
CA GLU A 557 26.43 -48.30 16.90
C GLU A 557 27.52 -48.73 17.89
N THR A 558 28.73 -48.22 17.72
CA THR A 558 29.83 -48.47 18.66
C THR A 558 29.67 -47.63 19.93
N ASN A 559 30.25 -48.06 21.05
CA ASN A 559 30.24 -47.28 22.30
C ASN A 559 30.84 -45.88 22.12
N LYS A 560 31.84 -45.74 21.23
CA LYS A 560 32.47 -44.46 20.89
C LYS A 560 31.52 -43.55 20.11
N ASP A 561 30.82 -44.08 19.10
CA ASP A 561 29.86 -43.32 18.30
C ASP A 561 28.68 -42.87 19.15
N TRP A 562 28.14 -43.77 19.98
CA TRP A 562 27.05 -43.47 20.91
C TRP A 562 27.46 -42.39 21.91
N LEU A 563 28.64 -42.49 22.54
CA LEU A 563 29.11 -41.50 23.52
C LEU A 563 29.28 -40.12 22.88
N SER A 564 29.85 -40.09 21.67
CA SER A 564 30.05 -38.86 20.91
C SER A 564 28.72 -38.20 20.53
N LYS A 565 27.75 -38.95 20.00
CA LYS A 565 26.42 -38.43 19.63
C LYS A 565 25.55 -38.08 20.83
N SER A 566 25.71 -38.80 21.94
CA SER A 566 24.82 -38.69 23.09
C SER A 566 25.25 -37.64 24.09
N LEU A 567 26.56 -37.43 24.26
CA LEU A 567 27.11 -36.50 25.25
C LEU A 567 28.22 -35.62 24.68
N GLY A 568 28.89 -36.00 23.59
CA GLY A 568 29.97 -35.20 22.99
C GLY A 568 31.04 -34.78 23.99
N LYS A 569 31.46 -33.51 23.95
CA LYS A 569 32.40 -32.91 24.92
C LYS A 569 31.85 -32.88 26.36
N PHE A 570 30.53 -32.93 26.57
CA PHE A 570 29.94 -32.98 27.91
C PHE A 570 30.15 -34.32 28.61
N SER A 571 30.56 -35.36 27.87
CA SER A 571 30.89 -36.68 28.43
C SER A 571 31.97 -36.60 29.52
N VAL A 572 32.85 -35.59 29.52
CA VAL A 572 33.88 -35.40 30.57
C VAL A 572 33.28 -35.26 31.98
N TYR A 573 32.03 -34.81 32.08
CA TYR A 573 31.32 -34.67 33.35
C TYR A 573 30.61 -35.96 33.78
N ALA A 574 30.57 -36.99 32.93
CA ALA A 574 29.84 -38.22 33.21
C ALA A 574 30.62 -39.17 34.11
N PRO A 575 30.11 -39.52 35.30
CA PRO A 575 30.62 -40.65 36.07
C PRO A 575 30.56 -41.93 35.23
N TYR A 576 31.56 -42.81 35.35
CA TYR A 576 31.57 -44.07 34.61
C TYR A 576 30.31 -44.91 34.85
N ASN A 577 29.83 -44.93 36.10
CA ASN A 577 28.61 -45.66 36.47
C ASN A 577 27.35 -45.12 35.78
N ASP A 578 27.30 -43.82 35.51
CA ASP A 578 26.17 -43.22 34.80
C ASP A 578 26.12 -43.69 33.35
N LEU A 579 27.28 -43.83 32.69
CA LEU A 579 27.40 -44.36 31.33
C LEU A 579 26.94 -45.82 31.24
N VAL A 580 27.43 -46.67 32.15
CA VAL A 580 27.04 -48.10 32.21
C VAL A 580 25.56 -48.27 32.53
N LYS A 581 24.98 -47.34 33.30
CA LYS A 581 23.56 -47.39 33.69
C LYS A 581 22.63 -47.15 32.50
N VAL A 582 22.98 -46.26 31.58
CA VAL A 582 22.12 -45.91 30.43
C VAL A 582 22.53 -46.63 29.14
N GLN A 583 23.70 -47.27 29.11
CA GLN A 583 24.15 -48.11 28.01
C GLN A 583 24.65 -49.46 28.54
N THR A 584 23.82 -50.51 28.41
CA THR A 584 24.05 -51.81 29.05
C THR A 584 25.23 -52.61 28.49
N ASN A 585 25.63 -52.34 27.24
CA ASN A 585 26.83 -52.89 26.61
C ASN A 585 28.01 -51.92 26.61
N PHE A 586 27.97 -50.87 27.45
CA PHE A 586 29.06 -49.91 27.54
C PHE A 586 30.32 -50.58 28.08
N ASN A 587 31.35 -50.62 27.25
CA ASN A 587 32.65 -51.16 27.57
C ASN A 587 33.70 -50.06 27.44
N GLY A 588 34.12 -49.51 28.59
CA GLY A 588 35.11 -48.43 28.63
C GLY A 588 36.48 -48.83 28.07
N LEU A 589 36.78 -50.13 27.96
CA LEU A 589 38.05 -50.59 27.36
C LEU A 589 38.13 -50.30 25.86
N ASP A 590 37.01 -50.26 25.15
CA ASP A 590 36.96 -50.01 23.69
C ASP A 590 37.29 -48.54 23.34
N LEU A 591 37.25 -47.66 24.33
CA LEU A 591 37.45 -46.22 24.20
C LEU A 591 38.34 -45.67 25.33
N ILE A 592 39.24 -46.49 25.86
CA ILE A 592 40.05 -46.19 27.05
C ILE A 592 40.90 -44.92 26.91
N GLY A 593 41.33 -44.60 25.69
CA GLY A 593 42.07 -43.37 25.39
C GLY A 593 41.21 -42.11 25.29
N ASP A 594 39.89 -42.25 25.21
CA ASP A 594 38.94 -41.14 25.12
C ASP A 594 38.27 -40.82 26.48
N LEU A 595 38.52 -41.65 27.52
CA LEU A 595 37.94 -41.47 28.86
C LEU A 595 38.69 -40.42 29.68
N SER A 596 37.95 -39.61 30.43
CA SER A 596 38.52 -38.69 31.43
C SER A 596 39.16 -39.44 32.60
N SER A 597 40.06 -38.78 33.33
CA SER A 597 40.66 -39.31 34.57
C SER A 597 39.63 -39.85 35.57
N ASN A 598 38.48 -39.18 35.72
CA ASN A 598 37.41 -39.62 36.61
C ASN A 598 36.74 -40.91 36.10
N GLN A 599 36.55 -41.01 34.78
CA GLN A 599 35.95 -42.18 34.15
C GLN A 599 36.89 -43.38 34.16
N LEU A 600 38.20 -43.18 33.98
CA LEU A 600 39.20 -44.23 34.11
C LEU A 600 39.25 -44.80 35.52
N ALA A 601 39.13 -43.94 36.55
CA ALA A 601 39.04 -44.38 37.94
C ALA A 601 37.79 -45.25 38.18
N GLY A 602 36.64 -44.85 37.63
CA GLY A 602 35.41 -45.63 37.70
C GLY A 602 35.46 -46.94 36.91
N LEU A 603 36.07 -46.94 35.72
CA LEU A 603 36.31 -48.13 34.89
C LEU A 603 37.21 -49.13 35.61
N LEU A 604 38.29 -48.66 36.24
CA LEU A 604 39.17 -49.52 37.02
C LEU A 604 38.38 -50.23 38.14
N LEU A 605 37.44 -49.53 38.78
CA LEU A 605 36.64 -50.08 39.87
C LEU A 605 35.37 -50.84 39.40
N SER A 606 35.09 -50.96 38.11
CA SER A 606 33.87 -51.60 37.59
C SER A 606 33.88 -53.14 37.65
N GLY A 607 34.83 -53.75 38.35
CA GLY A 607 34.96 -55.20 38.56
C GLY A 607 35.51 -55.99 37.36
N SER A 608 35.07 -55.66 36.14
CA SER A 608 35.50 -56.33 34.88
C SER A 608 36.95 -56.06 34.48
N VAL A 609 37.52 -54.93 34.92
CA VAL A 609 38.92 -54.57 34.65
C VAL A 609 39.87 -55.25 35.63
N LEU A 610 39.55 -55.23 36.93
CA LEU A 610 40.39 -55.83 37.98
C LEU A 610 40.48 -57.36 37.89
N SER A 611 39.61 -58.01 37.13
CA SER A 611 39.64 -59.46 36.91
C SER A 611 40.58 -59.91 35.79
N SER A 612 41.34 -59.01 35.15
CA SER A 612 42.23 -59.34 34.02
C SER A 612 43.50 -58.49 34.04
N ASP A 613 44.67 -59.12 34.18
CA ASP A 613 45.99 -58.46 34.10
C ASP A 613 46.17 -57.69 32.78
N SER A 614 45.61 -58.21 31.67
CA SER A 614 45.65 -57.52 30.39
C SER A 614 44.86 -56.20 30.41
N ASN A 615 43.70 -56.17 31.06
CA ASN A 615 42.87 -54.96 31.14
C ASN A 615 43.50 -53.94 32.09
N ILE A 616 44.07 -54.39 33.21
CA ILE A 616 44.83 -53.56 34.14
C ILE A 616 46.02 -52.91 33.42
N ASN A 617 46.77 -53.68 32.63
CA ASN A 617 47.90 -53.16 31.86
C ASN A 617 47.46 -52.12 30.82
N SER A 618 46.32 -52.31 30.15
CA SER A 618 45.77 -51.32 29.22
C SER A 618 45.45 -50.00 29.92
N VAL A 619 44.84 -50.03 31.11
CA VAL A 619 44.59 -48.81 31.92
C VAL A 619 45.91 -48.18 32.36
N ALA A 620 46.86 -48.98 32.86
CA ALA A 620 48.16 -48.49 33.30
C ALA A 620 48.95 -47.79 32.18
N LEU A 621 48.88 -48.30 30.95
CA LEU A 621 49.50 -47.68 29.78
C LEU A 621 48.91 -46.30 29.47
N VAL A 622 47.60 -46.11 29.61
CA VAL A 622 46.97 -44.80 29.43
C VAL A 622 47.40 -43.84 30.54
N LEU A 623 47.43 -44.31 31.79
CA LEU A 623 47.87 -43.49 32.95
C LEU A 623 49.33 -43.03 32.81
N GLN A 624 50.23 -43.85 32.24
CA GLN A 624 51.62 -43.47 32.01
C GLN A 624 51.76 -42.27 31.05
N GLY A 625 50.80 -42.07 30.15
CA GLY A 625 50.77 -40.94 29.22
C GLY A 625 50.15 -39.67 29.77
N MET A 626 49.58 -39.69 30.97
CA MET A 626 48.87 -38.56 31.56
C MET A 626 49.80 -37.53 32.20
N SER A 627 49.37 -36.27 32.21
CA SER A 627 50.00 -35.22 32.99
C SER A 627 49.82 -35.45 34.49
N PHE A 628 50.66 -34.79 35.29
CA PHE A 628 50.55 -34.85 36.75
C PHE A 628 49.15 -34.43 37.26
N SER A 629 48.56 -33.40 36.66
CA SER A 629 47.22 -32.92 37.04
C SER A 629 46.12 -33.95 36.73
N GLU A 630 46.25 -34.66 35.61
CA GLU A 630 45.30 -35.71 35.22
C GLU A 630 45.43 -36.94 36.11
N LEU A 631 46.65 -37.30 36.50
CA LEU A 631 46.93 -38.37 37.45
C LEU A 631 46.41 -38.05 38.86
N ASP A 632 46.61 -36.82 39.33
CA ASP A 632 46.07 -36.36 40.62
C ASP A 632 44.53 -36.43 40.63
N THR A 633 43.90 -35.96 39.55
CA THR A 633 42.44 -36.07 39.36
C THR A 633 41.98 -37.53 39.36
N PHE A 634 42.70 -38.42 38.68
CA PHE A 634 42.42 -39.86 38.66
C PHE A 634 42.48 -40.46 40.07
N LEU A 635 43.57 -40.20 40.82
CA LEU A 635 43.78 -40.75 42.16
C LEU A 635 42.72 -40.27 43.17
N ASN A 636 42.40 -38.98 43.14
CA ASN A 636 41.36 -38.39 44.00
C ASN A 636 39.99 -39.03 43.71
N SER A 637 39.65 -39.19 42.43
CA SER A 637 38.41 -39.87 42.03
C SER A 637 38.40 -41.35 42.39
N LEU A 638 39.52 -42.05 42.21
CA LEU A 638 39.65 -43.45 42.60
C LEU A 638 39.41 -43.64 44.11
N GLN A 639 40.01 -42.80 44.94
CA GLN A 639 39.82 -42.82 46.39
C GLN A 639 38.35 -42.51 46.76
N SER A 640 37.75 -41.49 46.13
CA SER A 640 36.36 -41.13 46.39
C SER A 640 35.38 -42.24 46.00
N ILE A 641 35.56 -42.85 44.83
CA ILE A 641 34.69 -43.94 44.36
C ILE A 641 34.88 -45.18 45.23
N ALA A 642 36.13 -45.55 45.56
CA ALA A 642 36.44 -46.66 46.44
C ALA A 642 35.86 -46.50 47.86
N ALA A 643 35.74 -45.27 48.36
CA ALA A 643 35.09 -45.00 49.65
C ALA A 643 33.57 -45.24 49.63
N THR A 644 32.93 -45.13 48.47
CA THR A 644 31.49 -45.38 48.28
C THR A 644 31.15 -46.82 47.91
N VAL A 645 32.08 -47.52 47.25
CA VAL A 645 31.97 -48.95 46.95
C VAL A 645 32.52 -49.70 48.16
N SER A 646 31.67 -50.15 49.08
CA SER A 646 32.06 -51.09 50.12
C SER A 646 32.68 -52.33 49.46
N LEU A 647 34.01 -52.37 49.37
CA LEU A 647 34.77 -53.54 48.96
C LEU A 647 34.63 -54.60 50.06
N THR A 648 33.50 -55.29 50.09
CA THR A 648 33.38 -56.54 50.85
C THR A 648 34.24 -57.57 50.16
N GLY A 649 35.50 -57.64 50.59
CA GLY A 649 36.45 -58.64 50.15
C GLY A 649 35.91 -60.05 50.38
N LYS A 650 36.00 -60.88 49.35
CA LYS A 650 36.26 -62.30 49.55
C LYS A 650 37.73 -62.51 49.23
N THR A 651 38.51 -62.73 50.28
CA THR A 651 39.79 -63.42 50.24
C THR A 651 39.68 -64.75 49.53
#